data_AF-A0AAW7X882-F1
#
_entry.id   AF-A0AAW7X882-F1
#
_cell.length_a   1.000
_cell.length_b   1.000
_cell.length_c   1.000
_cell.angle_alpha   90.00
_cell.angle_beta   90.00
_cell.angle_gamma   90.00
#
_symmetry.space_group_name_H-M   'P 1'
#
loop_
_entity.id
_entity.type
_entity.pdbx_description
1 polymer ?
#
loop_
_entity_poly.entity_id
_entity_poly.type
_entity_poly.pdbx_seq_one_letter_code
_entity_poly.pdbx_strand_id
1 'polypeptide(L)'
;MSSILLKHPEKDVDLGVFLPFISRPFLTAVQKSCSDAAKYSLDHFNSIWASIKLLFKELNELAVGLLGEINSGVATFGEKISWMKFIALVRCRLERRKITSYAKNSYISGINYTLNRLQYYGYIPRFDVLSTFKPEKKVSKSLLEFTFDDKEIFSEIVAGDDAAAIERVMHSLAAEMNGEVYENIADQCAYLLKKRLALIRSEAEMQFSRYAVLRKSGLVAIRKYRSLLPIIDRWIEWRRSKSTGSINPYNDEIKKLSNEQWWGVYLAWCWYRNGGVEPKCSVLPTRIYNMLRKQFLSRKDARADVSTAEAIGCSMGFIASASILLVHDLVANVDSIRNILVDADYITDYGVVDIEWVKPRARGFLTAIDEGEQKYSPSKVIRTIRKATRCYRKTATDQHKGKLFLHHHSAKGSSKKNSHQKHITPMVPTSSTLLTHIKKVIKSASGGEWGGTARSIRVSLLLYKGLTGGLIAVQQAAQHNSLRTSMLYANSIPMRMSFDQKMREFREWLQVLVTIDIENVAIKIGLDEDKYRQDKEKIIASQFGGVYCRDPMAGVQPGTKKGEVCWAISQCMTCNNKRNIFVVTEENVVHLLQWNEALKSASRAGYINVMKEAPWAFWCVFIESVLEKMFQSGEKYKAILHSSQRKLSEIDNPYLKIDFRLI
;
A
#
# COMPACT_ATOMS: atom_id res chain seq x y z
N MET A 1 -8.45 -56.57 -3.45
CA MET A 1 -8.84 -55.38 -4.24
C MET A 1 -7.57 -54.78 -4.81
N SER A 2 -7.47 -54.63 -6.14
CA SER A 2 -6.28 -54.12 -6.83
C SER A 2 -5.89 -52.73 -6.33
N SER A 3 -4.68 -52.61 -5.77
CA SER A 3 -4.12 -51.35 -5.28
C SER A 3 -3.93 -50.35 -6.44
N ILE A 4 -4.24 -49.08 -6.20
CA ILE A 4 -4.06 -48.01 -7.19
C ILE A 4 -2.78 -47.28 -6.79
N LEU A 5 -1.64 -47.82 -7.22
CA LEU A 5 -0.34 -47.33 -6.78
C LEU A 5 0.19 -46.21 -7.67
N LEU A 6 0.64 -45.13 -7.06
CA LEU A 6 1.54 -44.17 -7.68
C LEU A 6 2.97 -44.59 -7.37
N LYS A 7 3.72 -44.96 -8.40
CA LYS A 7 5.06 -45.54 -8.27
C LYS A 7 6.17 -44.49 -8.36
N HIS A 8 7.24 -44.68 -7.60
CA HIS A 8 8.52 -43.97 -7.71
C HIS A 8 9.65 -44.98 -7.49
N PRO A 9 10.84 -44.82 -8.13
CA PRO A 9 11.94 -45.80 -8.05
C PRO A 9 12.31 -46.25 -6.62
N GLU A 10 12.18 -45.33 -5.66
CA GLU A 10 12.49 -45.55 -4.25
C GLU A 10 11.27 -45.78 -3.33
N LYS A 11 10.03 -45.60 -3.83
CA LYS A 11 8.82 -45.64 -2.98
C LYS A 11 7.51 -45.75 -3.77
N ASP A 12 6.61 -46.63 -3.34
CA ASP A 12 5.25 -46.67 -3.84
C ASP A 12 4.27 -46.06 -2.83
N VAL A 13 3.28 -45.30 -3.32
CA VAL A 13 2.19 -44.76 -2.48
C VAL A 13 0.83 -45.21 -3.01
N ASP A 14 -0.05 -45.66 -2.12
CA ASP A 14 -1.36 -46.20 -2.49
C ASP A 14 -2.43 -45.12 -2.49
N LEU A 15 -3.01 -44.84 -3.66
CA LEU A 15 -4.19 -43.99 -3.82
C LEU A 15 -5.48 -44.71 -3.39
N GLY A 16 -5.45 -46.04 -3.26
CA GLY A 16 -6.57 -46.85 -2.81
C GLY A 16 -7.11 -46.46 -1.43
N VAL A 17 -6.30 -45.79 -0.60
CA VAL A 17 -6.71 -45.26 0.71
C VAL A 17 -7.87 -44.26 0.64
N PHE A 18 -8.16 -43.69 -0.53
CA PHE A 18 -9.25 -42.72 -0.73
C PHE A 18 -10.52 -43.31 -1.34
N LEU A 19 -10.52 -44.61 -1.68
CA LEU A 19 -11.72 -45.31 -2.17
C LEU A 19 -12.97 -45.18 -1.27
N PRO A 20 -12.87 -45.01 0.08
CA PRO A 20 -14.07 -44.81 0.90
C PRO A 20 -14.88 -43.54 0.57
N PHE A 21 -14.30 -42.56 -0.13
CA PHE A 21 -14.99 -41.29 -0.43
C PHE A 21 -14.75 -40.74 -1.84
N ILE A 22 -13.81 -41.30 -2.61
CA ILE A 22 -13.53 -40.92 -4.00
C ILE A 22 -13.72 -42.13 -4.93
N SER A 23 -14.40 -41.90 -6.05
CA SER A 23 -14.67 -42.93 -7.04
C SER A 23 -13.38 -43.48 -7.66
N ARG A 24 -13.38 -44.79 -7.88
CA ARG A 24 -12.29 -45.51 -8.51
C ARG A 24 -11.90 -44.96 -9.90
N PRO A 25 -12.85 -44.54 -10.77
CA PRO A 25 -12.51 -43.89 -12.03
C PRO A 25 -11.68 -42.61 -11.84
N PHE A 26 -12.03 -41.76 -10.86
CA PHE A 26 -11.28 -40.52 -10.61
C PHE A 26 -9.88 -40.81 -10.05
N LEU A 27 -9.75 -41.77 -9.14
CA LEU A 27 -8.44 -42.19 -8.63
C LEU A 27 -7.53 -42.74 -9.74
N THR A 28 -8.10 -43.45 -10.70
CA THR A 28 -7.37 -43.94 -11.88
C THR A 28 -6.93 -42.77 -12.78
N ALA A 29 -7.78 -41.74 -12.93
CA ALA A 29 -7.42 -40.52 -13.65
C ALA A 29 -6.29 -39.74 -12.97
N VAL A 30 -6.29 -39.64 -11.63
CA VAL A 30 -5.19 -39.03 -10.86
C VAL A 30 -3.91 -39.86 -11.00
N GLN A 31 -3.99 -41.18 -10.89
CA GLN A 31 -2.84 -42.08 -11.08
C GLN A 31 -2.18 -41.87 -12.45
N LYS A 32 -2.98 -41.87 -13.52
CA LYS A 32 -2.49 -41.62 -14.90
C LYS A 32 -1.93 -40.22 -15.05
N SER A 33 -2.58 -39.21 -14.48
CA SER A 33 -2.14 -37.82 -14.61
C SER A 33 -0.80 -37.60 -13.91
N CYS A 34 -0.61 -38.18 -12.73
CA CYS A 34 0.56 -37.97 -11.88
C CYS A 34 1.67 -39.02 -12.06
N SER A 35 1.57 -39.97 -12.99
CA SER A 35 2.57 -41.04 -13.17
C SER A 35 3.99 -40.53 -13.44
N ASP A 36 4.12 -39.36 -14.07
CA ASP A 36 5.42 -38.70 -14.29
C ASP A 36 6.07 -38.19 -13.00
N ALA A 37 5.35 -38.16 -11.87
CA ALA A 37 5.93 -37.78 -10.59
C ALA A 37 7.12 -38.68 -10.20
N ALA A 38 7.16 -39.92 -10.74
CA ALA A 38 8.27 -40.86 -10.60
C ALA A 38 9.62 -40.33 -11.12
N LYS A 39 9.62 -39.30 -11.98
CA LYS A 39 10.82 -38.71 -12.59
C LYS A 39 11.50 -37.65 -11.71
N TYR A 40 10.82 -37.18 -10.65
CA TYR A 40 11.38 -36.17 -9.75
C TYR A 40 12.10 -36.83 -8.56
N SER A 41 12.82 -36.04 -7.77
CA SER A 41 13.43 -36.53 -6.53
C SER A 41 12.39 -37.05 -5.54
N LEU A 42 12.79 -37.96 -4.64
CA LEU A 42 11.92 -38.53 -3.61
C LEU A 42 11.24 -37.44 -2.75
N ASP A 43 11.94 -36.34 -2.45
CA ASP A 43 11.37 -35.20 -1.71
C ASP A 43 10.26 -34.49 -2.49
N HIS A 44 10.45 -34.27 -3.79
CA HIS A 44 9.45 -33.67 -4.64
C HIS A 44 8.25 -34.61 -4.84
N PHE A 45 8.50 -35.91 -5.01
CA PHE A 45 7.47 -36.93 -5.06
C PHE A 45 6.63 -36.98 -3.76
N ASN A 46 7.28 -36.93 -2.59
CA ASN A 46 6.60 -36.87 -1.30
C ASN A 46 5.76 -35.57 -1.14
N SER A 47 6.22 -34.45 -1.69
CA SER A 47 5.47 -33.17 -1.69
C SER A 47 4.22 -33.22 -2.57
N ILE A 48 4.32 -33.82 -3.77
CA ILE A 48 3.16 -34.10 -4.64
C ILE A 48 2.17 -35.01 -3.91
N TRP A 49 2.67 -36.08 -3.27
CA TRP A 49 1.82 -36.99 -2.50
C TRP A 49 1.11 -36.30 -1.33
N ALA A 50 1.82 -35.46 -0.57
CA ALA A 50 1.22 -34.66 0.50
C ALA A 50 0.13 -33.71 -0.02
N SER A 51 0.33 -33.16 -1.22
CA SER A 51 -0.63 -32.27 -1.86
C SER A 51 -1.87 -33.00 -2.39
N ILE A 52 -1.72 -34.24 -2.90
CA ILE A 52 -2.86 -35.10 -3.28
C ILE A 52 -3.69 -35.46 -2.04
N LYS A 53 -3.03 -35.85 -0.94
CA LYS A 53 -3.69 -36.08 0.36
C LYS A 53 -4.50 -34.86 0.81
N LEU A 54 -3.91 -33.67 0.70
CA LEU A 54 -4.58 -32.43 1.05
C LEU A 54 -5.75 -32.14 0.11
N LEU A 55 -5.56 -32.27 -1.21
CA LEU A 55 -6.61 -32.06 -2.22
C LEU A 55 -7.86 -32.89 -1.91
N PHE A 56 -7.68 -34.19 -1.67
CA PHE A 56 -8.78 -35.12 -1.41
C PHE A 56 -9.43 -34.89 -0.05
N LYS A 57 -8.65 -34.55 0.98
CA LYS A 57 -9.19 -34.13 2.27
C LYS A 57 -10.06 -32.88 2.12
N GLU A 58 -9.58 -31.86 1.42
CA GLU A 58 -10.32 -30.61 1.24
C GLU A 58 -11.55 -30.80 0.33
N LEU A 59 -11.50 -31.69 -0.67
CA LEU A 59 -12.68 -32.05 -1.48
C LEU A 59 -13.80 -32.63 -0.60
N ASN A 60 -13.43 -33.54 0.32
CA ASN A 60 -14.36 -34.15 1.26
C ASN A 60 -14.94 -33.15 2.27
N GLU A 61 -14.15 -32.18 2.73
CA GLU A 61 -14.56 -31.24 3.78
C GLU A 61 -15.22 -29.95 3.25
N LEU A 62 -14.77 -29.41 2.11
CA LEU A 62 -15.17 -28.08 1.63
C LEU A 62 -16.16 -28.10 0.47
N ALA A 63 -16.23 -29.20 -0.29
CA ALA A 63 -16.96 -29.24 -1.55
C ALA A 63 -17.67 -30.57 -1.77
N VAL A 64 -18.55 -30.93 -0.83
CA VAL A 64 -19.39 -32.16 -0.89
C VAL A 64 -20.19 -32.26 -2.20
N GLY A 65 -20.65 -31.13 -2.75
CA GLY A 65 -21.32 -31.07 -4.06
C GLY A 65 -20.41 -31.48 -5.21
N LEU A 66 -19.20 -30.91 -5.29
CA LEU A 66 -18.20 -31.29 -6.30
C LEU A 66 -17.77 -32.75 -6.14
N LEU A 67 -17.64 -33.24 -4.89
CA LEU A 67 -17.33 -34.64 -4.63
C LEU A 67 -18.44 -35.57 -5.15
N GLY A 68 -19.70 -35.18 -5.00
CA GLY A 68 -20.83 -35.89 -5.60
C GLY A 68 -20.73 -35.96 -7.13
N GLU A 69 -20.41 -34.83 -7.78
CA GLU A 69 -20.20 -34.77 -9.23
C GLU A 69 -19.03 -35.67 -9.67
N ILE A 70 -17.88 -35.60 -8.99
CA ILE A 70 -16.70 -36.45 -9.22
C ILE A 70 -17.06 -37.94 -9.08
N ASN A 71 -17.89 -38.28 -8.10
CA ASN A 71 -18.23 -39.67 -7.83
C ASN A 71 -19.25 -40.26 -8.81
N SER A 72 -20.08 -39.41 -9.43
CA SER A 72 -21.14 -39.81 -10.36
C SER A 72 -20.71 -40.06 -11.82
N GLY A 73 -19.51 -39.64 -12.22
CA GLY A 73 -19.27 -39.17 -13.59
C GLY A 73 -19.04 -40.19 -14.73
N VAL A 74 -19.14 -39.66 -15.97
CA VAL A 74 -18.36 -40.03 -17.18
C VAL A 74 -18.04 -38.75 -18.00
N ALA A 75 -16.84 -38.68 -18.59
CA ALA A 75 -16.26 -37.66 -19.49
C ALA A 75 -15.79 -36.31 -18.90
N THR A 76 -16.27 -35.86 -17.75
CA THR A 76 -15.69 -34.71 -17.02
C THR A 76 -16.01 -34.85 -15.54
N PHE A 77 -15.00 -35.04 -14.69
CA PHE A 77 -15.19 -35.21 -13.25
C PHE A 77 -15.53 -33.88 -12.57
N GLY A 78 -16.76 -33.42 -12.73
CA GLY A 78 -17.30 -32.19 -12.14
C GLY A 78 -17.35 -30.99 -13.08
N GLU A 79 -18.27 -30.08 -12.79
CA GLU A 79 -18.48 -28.86 -13.55
C GLU A 79 -17.39 -27.81 -13.27
N LYS A 80 -17.12 -26.95 -14.26
CA LYS A 80 -16.11 -25.88 -14.14
C LYS A 80 -16.38 -24.96 -12.95
N ILE A 81 -17.65 -24.60 -12.72
CA ILE A 81 -18.05 -23.70 -11.63
C ILE A 81 -17.79 -24.36 -10.26
N SER A 82 -18.07 -25.66 -10.14
CA SER A 82 -17.84 -26.43 -8.91
C SER A 82 -16.35 -26.53 -8.58
N TRP A 83 -15.50 -26.76 -9.59
CA TRP A 83 -14.04 -26.71 -9.43
C TRP A 83 -13.53 -25.31 -9.05
N MET A 84 -14.01 -24.25 -9.69
CA MET A 84 -13.61 -22.87 -9.37
C MET A 84 -14.00 -22.45 -7.94
N LYS A 85 -15.19 -22.85 -7.48
CA LYS A 85 -15.61 -22.65 -6.08
C LYS A 85 -14.72 -23.41 -5.12
N PHE A 86 -14.42 -24.68 -5.42
CA PHE A 86 -13.57 -25.51 -4.59
C PHE A 86 -12.16 -24.92 -4.42
N ILE A 87 -11.49 -24.52 -5.51
CA ILE A 87 -10.15 -23.91 -5.42
C ILE A 87 -10.18 -22.60 -4.63
N ALA A 88 -11.21 -21.77 -4.77
CA ALA A 88 -11.34 -20.55 -3.98
C ALA A 88 -11.45 -20.85 -2.47
N LEU A 89 -12.21 -21.89 -2.10
CA LEU A 89 -12.34 -22.33 -0.71
C LEU A 89 -11.03 -22.90 -0.14
N VAL A 90 -10.31 -23.70 -0.94
CA VAL A 90 -8.98 -24.22 -0.56
C VAL A 90 -7.99 -23.08 -0.33
N ARG A 91 -7.97 -22.06 -1.20
CA ARG A 91 -7.15 -20.85 -1.02
C ARG A 91 -7.50 -20.15 0.29
N CYS A 92 -8.78 -19.88 0.52
CA CYS A 92 -9.24 -19.21 1.75
C CYS A 92 -8.85 -20.01 3.01
N ARG A 93 -8.93 -21.34 2.96
CA ARG A 93 -8.53 -22.18 4.10
C ARG A 93 -7.03 -22.18 4.32
N LEU A 94 -6.23 -22.24 3.25
CA LEU A 94 -4.78 -22.10 3.32
C LEU A 94 -4.37 -20.73 3.86
N GLU A 95 -5.07 -19.66 3.50
CA GLU A 95 -4.84 -18.30 4.01
C GLU A 95 -5.03 -18.21 5.53
N ARG A 96 -6.08 -18.87 6.05
CA ARG A 96 -6.39 -18.93 7.49
C ARG A 96 -5.43 -19.81 8.31
N ARG A 97 -4.67 -20.71 7.66
CA ARG A 97 -3.66 -21.51 8.39
C ARG A 97 -2.52 -20.60 8.83
N LYS A 98 -2.14 -20.68 10.11
CA LYS A 98 -0.98 -19.97 10.70
C LYS A 98 0.36 -20.61 10.28
N ILE A 99 0.54 -20.76 8.98
CA ILE A 99 1.76 -21.27 8.33
C ILE A 99 2.25 -20.21 7.34
N THR A 100 3.52 -20.26 6.96
CA THR A 100 4.14 -19.23 6.13
C THR A 100 3.56 -19.18 4.72
N SER A 101 3.57 -18.03 4.03
CA SER A 101 3.24 -17.98 2.58
C SER A 101 4.03 -18.99 1.76
N TYR A 102 5.29 -19.26 2.13
CA TYR A 102 6.09 -20.29 1.48
C TYR A 102 5.48 -21.69 1.64
N ALA A 103 5.09 -22.07 2.87
CA ALA A 103 4.43 -23.34 3.13
C ALA A 103 3.05 -23.41 2.44
N LYS A 104 2.26 -22.33 2.46
CA LYS A 104 1.00 -22.21 1.72
C LYS A 104 1.22 -22.42 0.21
N ASN A 105 2.28 -21.82 -0.34
CA ASN A 105 2.64 -21.92 -1.76
C ASN A 105 3.14 -23.31 -2.14
N SER A 106 3.79 -24.03 -1.23
CA SER A 106 4.18 -25.43 -1.45
C SER A 106 2.94 -26.32 -1.66
N TYR A 107 1.91 -26.16 -0.82
CA TYR A 107 0.63 -26.84 -1.01
C TYR A 107 -0.08 -26.43 -2.32
N ILE A 108 -0.10 -25.13 -2.63
CA ILE A 108 -0.68 -24.63 -3.89
C ILE A 108 0.03 -25.22 -5.11
N SER A 109 1.36 -25.29 -5.08
CA SER A 109 2.16 -25.82 -6.18
C SER A 109 1.83 -27.28 -6.48
N GLY A 110 1.75 -28.14 -5.45
CA GLY A 110 1.40 -29.55 -5.65
C GLY A 110 -0.06 -29.79 -6.03
N ILE A 111 -1.00 -28.96 -5.53
CA ILE A 111 -2.40 -29.00 -5.96
C ILE A 111 -2.50 -28.58 -7.43
N ASN A 112 -1.85 -27.47 -7.81
CA ASN A 112 -1.83 -26.98 -9.19
C ASN A 112 -1.19 -27.98 -10.15
N TYR A 113 -0.12 -28.66 -9.73
CA TYR A 113 0.49 -29.75 -10.51
C TYR A 113 -0.53 -30.83 -10.87
N THR A 114 -1.29 -31.30 -9.87
CA THR A 114 -2.30 -32.36 -10.04
C THR A 114 -3.45 -31.88 -10.92
N LEU A 115 -4.00 -30.69 -10.64
CA LEU A 115 -5.13 -30.12 -11.39
C LEU A 115 -4.76 -29.78 -12.83
N ASN A 116 -3.57 -29.21 -13.08
CA ASN A 116 -3.12 -28.89 -14.44
C ASN A 116 -3.02 -30.15 -15.31
N ARG A 117 -2.55 -31.27 -14.74
CA ARG A 117 -2.44 -32.53 -15.48
C ARG A 117 -3.79 -33.19 -15.71
N LEU A 118 -4.71 -33.14 -14.73
CA LEU A 118 -6.09 -33.58 -14.94
C LEU A 118 -6.80 -32.76 -16.03
N GLN A 119 -6.55 -31.45 -16.09
CA GLN A 119 -7.04 -30.56 -17.15
C GLN A 119 -6.40 -30.84 -18.51
N TYR A 120 -5.09 -31.14 -18.52
CA TYR A 120 -4.33 -31.45 -19.73
C TYR A 120 -4.84 -32.73 -20.41
N TYR A 121 -5.10 -33.79 -19.63
CA TYR A 121 -5.65 -35.05 -20.12
C TYR A 121 -7.18 -35.02 -20.30
N GLY A 122 -7.83 -33.88 -20.09
CA GLY A 122 -9.26 -33.71 -20.31
C GLY A 122 -10.17 -34.39 -19.29
N TYR A 123 -9.64 -34.82 -18.14
CA TYR A 123 -10.42 -35.44 -17.07
C TYR A 123 -11.28 -34.43 -16.30
N ILE A 124 -10.86 -33.16 -16.24
CA ILE A 124 -11.62 -32.05 -15.64
C ILE A 124 -11.61 -30.82 -16.56
N PRO A 125 -12.60 -29.89 -16.44
CA PRO A 125 -12.68 -28.69 -17.27
C PRO A 125 -11.49 -27.74 -17.10
N ARG A 126 -11.18 -26.93 -18.12
CA ARG A 126 -10.11 -25.92 -18.03
C ARG A 126 -10.51 -24.68 -17.22
N PHE A 127 -9.70 -24.31 -16.23
CA PHE A 127 -9.85 -23.11 -15.39
C PHE A 127 -8.49 -22.63 -14.87
N ASP A 128 -8.43 -21.36 -14.46
CA ASP A 128 -7.24 -20.81 -13.83
C ASP A 128 -7.03 -21.47 -12.47
N VAL A 129 -5.85 -22.07 -12.28
CA VAL A 129 -5.49 -22.76 -11.04
C VAL A 129 -5.22 -21.77 -9.89
N LEU A 130 -5.00 -22.29 -8.69
CA LEU A 130 -4.79 -21.47 -7.48
C LEU A 130 -3.63 -20.47 -7.71
N SER A 131 -3.91 -19.18 -7.59
CA SER A 131 -2.85 -18.18 -7.54
C SER A 131 -1.92 -18.45 -6.35
N THR A 132 -0.66 -18.02 -6.40
CA THR A 132 0.22 -18.14 -5.23
C THR A 132 -0.08 -17.01 -4.23
N PHE A 133 0.18 -17.24 -2.95
CA PHE A 133 0.28 -16.17 -1.97
C PHE A 133 1.53 -15.37 -2.27
N LYS A 134 1.43 -14.04 -2.24
CA LYS A 134 2.64 -13.21 -2.25
C LYS A 134 3.51 -13.67 -1.08
N PRO A 135 4.82 -13.87 -1.28
CA PRO A 135 5.71 -14.23 -0.19
C PRO A 135 5.50 -13.20 0.92
N GLU A 136 4.98 -13.65 2.07
CA GLU A 136 5.02 -12.92 3.32
C GLU A 136 6.49 -12.56 3.52
N LYS A 137 6.85 -11.27 3.40
CA LYS A 137 8.10 -10.80 3.98
C LYS A 137 7.94 -11.02 5.46
N LYS A 138 8.48 -12.13 5.97
CA LYS A 138 8.60 -12.35 7.40
C LYS A 138 9.40 -11.17 7.96
N VAL A 139 8.68 -10.29 8.65
CA VAL A 139 9.24 -9.39 9.65
C VAL A 139 9.90 -10.31 10.68
N SER A 140 11.22 -10.35 10.71
CA SER A 140 11.93 -10.81 11.91
C SER A 140 11.94 -9.65 12.88
N LYS A 141 11.36 -9.88 14.06
CA LYS A 141 11.77 -9.17 15.28
C LYS A 141 13.28 -9.37 15.43
N SER A 142 14.00 -8.27 15.66
CA SER A 142 15.34 -8.11 16.27
C SER A 142 16.24 -7.17 15.46
N LEU A 143 16.09 -5.87 15.71
CA LEU A 143 17.19 -4.89 15.70
C LEU A 143 17.31 -4.19 17.07
N LEU A 144 16.51 -4.60 18.06
CA LEU A 144 16.43 -4.04 19.42
C LEU A 144 17.32 -4.79 20.41
N GLU A 145 18.45 -5.34 19.97
CA GLU A 145 19.45 -5.90 20.88
C GLU A 145 20.83 -5.39 20.49
N PHE A 146 20.99 -4.07 20.48
CA PHE A 146 22.27 -3.43 20.75
C PHE A 146 21.97 -2.11 21.46
N THR A 147 22.05 -2.15 22.79
CA THR A 147 22.17 -0.96 23.63
C THR A 147 23.42 -0.20 23.22
N PHE A 148 23.29 1.07 22.86
CA PHE A 148 24.43 1.98 22.65
C PHE A 148 24.44 3.03 23.76
N ASP A 149 25.66 3.34 24.20
CA ASP A 149 26.00 4.16 25.35
C ASP A 149 25.80 5.65 25.05
N ASP A 150 25.16 6.39 25.96
CA ASP A 150 24.69 7.78 25.81
C ASP A 150 25.82 8.82 25.58
N LYS A 151 27.09 8.39 25.60
CA LYS A 151 28.25 9.30 25.66
C LYS A 151 28.94 9.61 24.34
N GLU A 152 28.69 8.90 23.24
CA GLU A 152 29.38 9.16 21.96
C GLU A 152 28.64 10.11 21.00
N ILE A 153 27.42 10.55 21.32
CA ILE A 153 26.57 11.34 20.41
C ILE A 153 26.98 12.83 20.34
N PHE A 154 27.80 13.34 21.26
CA PHE A 154 27.95 14.79 21.47
C PHE A 154 29.25 15.44 20.98
N SER A 155 30.21 14.72 20.38
CA SER A 155 31.49 15.34 20.04
C SER A 155 31.51 16.10 18.70
N GLU A 156 30.58 15.85 17.78
CA GLU A 156 30.57 16.53 16.47
C GLU A 156 29.15 16.90 15.99
N ILE A 157 28.49 17.81 16.70
CA ILE A 157 27.34 18.55 16.18
C ILE A 157 27.88 19.78 15.42
N VAL A 158 27.81 19.72 14.09
CA VAL A 158 28.06 20.85 13.20
C VAL A 158 27.13 22.00 13.61
N ALA A 159 27.71 23.13 14.04
CA ALA A 159 26.96 24.33 14.40
C ALA A 159 26.11 24.84 13.22
N GLY A 160 24.80 25.01 13.41
CA GLY A 160 23.87 25.52 12.40
C GLY A 160 22.38 25.30 12.72
N ASP A 161 21.48 25.75 11.81
CA ASP A 161 19.99 25.67 11.89
C ASP A 161 19.44 24.27 12.23
N ASP A 162 20.16 23.22 11.90
CA ASP A 162 19.81 21.82 12.21
C ASP A 162 19.87 21.54 13.72
N ALA A 163 20.79 22.17 14.48
CA ALA A 163 20.88 22.02 15.94
C ALA A 163 19.63 22.58 16.64
N ALA A 164 19.17 23.77 16.24
CA ALA A 164 17.94 24.36 16.77
C ALA A 164 16.68 23.55 16.38
N ALA A 165 16.68 22.86 15.24
CA ALA A 165 15.59 21.97 14.85
C ALA A 165 15.58 20.67 15.66
N ILE A 166 16.75 20.11 15.95
CA ILE A 166 16.92 18.95 16.84
C ILE A 166 16.44 19.30 18.24
N GLU A 167 16.87 20.43 18.79
CA GLU A 167 16.50 20.89 20.13
C GLU A 167 14.97 21.09 20.26
N ARG A 168 14.31 21.66 19.24
CA ARG A 168 12.84 21.75 19.19
C ARG A 168 12.15 20.39 19.16
N VAL A 169 12.69 19.42 18.41
CA VAL A 169 12.17 18.05 18.40
C VAL A 169 12.34 17.43 19.78
N MET A 170 13.51 17.52 20.39
CA MET A 170 13.79 16.96 21.72
C MET A 170 12.91 17.57 22.82
N HIS A 171 12.71 18.90 22.83
CA HIS A 171 11.77 19.54 23.76
C HIS A 171 10.32 19.08 23.55
N SER A 172 9.88 18.92 22.30
CA SER A 172 8.53 18.39 22.02
C SER A 172 8.38 16.92 22.41
N LEU A 173 9.43 16.11 22.27
CA LEU A 173 9.44 14.72 22.70
C LEU A 173 9.34 14.66 24.24
N ALA A 174 10.23 15.37 24.94
CA ALA A 174 10.27 15.41 26.40
C ALA A 174 8.94 15.86 27.03
N ALA A 175 8.25 16.84 26.42
CA ALA A 175 6.98 17.34 26.93
C ALA A 175 5.81 16.34 26.80
N GLU A 176 5.77 15.50 25.77
CA GLU A 176 4.63 14.59 25.49
C GLU A 176 4.86 13.13 25.90
N MET A 177 6.08 12.79 26.30
CA MET A 177 6.46 11.41 26.64
C MET A 177 6.04 10.95 28.04
N ASN A 178 5.57 11.84 28.93
CA ASN A 178 4.97 11.51 30.24
C ASN A 178 5.73 10.46 31.07
N GLY A 179 7.06 10.41 30.98
CA GLY A 179 7.90 9.46 31.74
C GLY A 179 8.04 8.06 31.14
N GLU A 180 7.56 7.80 29.91
CA GLU A 180 7.92 6.56 29.21
C GLU A 180 9.39 6.59 28.78
N VAL A 181 10.14 5.54 29.11
CA VAL A 181 11.57 5.40 28.78
C VAL A 181 11.71 4.49 27.57
N TYR A 182 12.28 5.02 26.48
CA TYR A 182 12.63 4.25 25.29
C TYR A 182 14.13 4.37 25.04
N GLU A 183 14.73 3.31 24.49
CA GLU A 183 16.17 3.16 24.30
C GLU A 183 16.79 4.21 23.35
N ASN A 184 16.02 4.76 22.40
CA ASN A 184 16.53 5.78 21.47
C ASN A 184 15.45 6.78 21.00
N ILE A 185 15.89 7.94 20.50
CA ILE A 185 15.03 9.03 20.00
C ILE A 185 14.13 8.59 18.84
N ALA A 186 14.54 7.59 18.05
CA ALA A 186 13.78 7.09 16.91
C ALA A 186 12.52 6.35 17.36
N ASP A 187 12.65 5.53 18.41
CA ASP A 187 11.55 4.81 19.04
C ASP A 187 10.59 5.78 19.74
N GLN A 188 11.12 6.82 20.39
CA GLN A 188 10.33 7.92 20.95
C GLN A 188 9.50 8.63 19.88
N CYS A 189 10.13 8.97 18.74
CA CYS A 189 9.47 9.55 17.59
C CYS A 189 8.42 8.61 17.00
N ALA A 190 8.73 7.32 16.84
CA ALA A 190 7.82 6.33 16.29
C ALA A 190 6.60 6.12 17.19
N TYR A 191 6.80 6.07 18.51
CA TYR A 191 5.74 6.00 19.51
C TYR A 191 4.82 7.22 19.42
N LEU A 192 5.37 8.44 19.48
CA LEU A 192 4.58 9.66 19.42
C LEU A 192 3.87 9.83 18.07
N LEU A 193 4.51 9.48 16.95
CA LEU A 193 3.85 9.45 15.64
C LEU A 193 2.69 8.47 15.62
N LYS A 194 2.88 7.24 16.12
CA LYS A 194 1.81 6.24 16.22
C LYS A 194 0.64 6.75 17.06
N LYS A 195 0.93 7.33 18.24
CA LYS A 195 -0.06 7.90 19.16
C LYS A 195 -0.84 9.04 18.49
N ARG A 196 -0.16 10.04 17.92
CA ARG A 196 -0.80 11.18 17.25
C ARG A 196 -1.61 10.75 16.01
N LEU A 197 -1.09 9.83 15.20
CA LEU A 197 -1.81 9.29 14.03
C LEU A 197 -3.08 8.53 14.44
N ALA A 198 -3.02 7.74 15.53
CA ALA A 198 -4.18 7.06 16.08
C ALA A 198 -5.24 8.05 16.60
N LEU A 199 -4.83 9.13 17.28
CA LEU A 199 -5.74 10.19 17.72
C LEU A 199 -6.43 10.88 16.54
N ILE A 200 -5.66 11.26 15.50
CA ILE A 200 -6.20 11.87 14.28
C ILE A 200 -7.23 10.94 13.62
N ARG A 201 -6.91 9.64 13.52
CA ARG A 201 -7.82 8.65 12.93
C ARG A 201 -9.09 8.52 13.75
N SER A 202 -8.98 8.36 15.07
CA SER A 202 -10.12 8.22 15.98
C SER A 202 -11.05 9.43 15.93
N GLU A 203 -10.50 10.64 15.95
CA GLU A 203 -11.29 11.88 15.83
C GLU A 203 -12.00 11.98 14.46
N ALA A 204 -11.29 11.65 13.38
CA ALA A 204 -11.89 11.61 12.04
C ALA A 204 -13.03 10.58 11.96
N GLU A 205 -12.85 9.40 12.56
CA GLU A 205 -13.86 8.35 12.62
C GLU A 205 -15.08 8.77 13.43
N MET A 206 -14.87 9.40 14.58
CA MET A 206 -15.93 9.92 15.44
C MET A 206 -16.78 10.97 14.70
N GLN A 207 -16.13 11.95 14.07
CA GLN A 207 -16.82 12.96 13.27
C GLN A 207 -17.55 12.34 12.08
N PHE A 208 -16.91 11.42 11.35
CA PHE A 208 -17.52 10.71 10.24
C PHE A 208 -18.78 9.96 10.67
N SER A 209 -18.71 9.25 11.81
CA SER A 209 -19.84 8.54 12.40
C SER A 209 -20.99 9.48 12.76
N ARG A 210 -20.69 10.63 13.37
CA ARG A 210 -21.71 11.64 13.72
C ARG A 210 -22.43 12.15 12.47
N TYR A 211 -21.70 12.46 11.41
CA TYR A 211 -22.28 12.92 10.14
C TYR A 211 -23.10 11.83 9.44
N ALA A 212 -22.63 10.58 9.45
CA ALA A 212 -23.36 9.45 8.90
C ALA A 212 -24.69 9.19 9.64
N VAL A 213 -24.69 9.33 10.98
CA VAL A 213 -25.91 9.22 11.80
C VAL A 213 -26.89 10.35 11.49
N LEU A 214 -26.41 11.59 11.41
CA LEU A 214 -27.26 12.74 11.07
C LEU A 214 -27.89 12.56 9.68
N ARG A 215 -27.12 12.09 8.69
CA ARG A 215 -27.62 11.77 7.35
C ARG A 215 -28.73 10.71 7.40
N LYS A 216 -28.53 9.64 8.16
CA LYS A 216 -29.56 8.59 8.35
C LYS A 216 -30.82 9.16 8.99
N SER A 217 -30.69 9.98 10.03
CA SER A 217 -31.84 10.63 10.68
C SER A 217 -32.59 11.57 9.74
N GLY A 218 -31.87 12.32 8.90
CA GLY A 218 -32.44 13.17 7.86
C GLY A 218 -33.27 12.39 6.84
N LEU A 219 -32.76 11.26 6.35
CA LEU A 219 -33.50 10.36 5.45
C LEU A 219 -34.78 9.83 6.08
N VAL A 220 -34.75 9.50 7.38
CA VAL A 220 -35.94 9.08 8.12
C VAL A 220 -36.94 10.23 8.23
N ALA A 221 -36.49 11.43 8.59
CA ALA A 221 -37.32 12.61 8.69
C ALA A 221 -38.00 12.98 7.35
N ILE A 222 -37.25 12.94 6.25
CA ILE A 222 -37.77 13.17 4.88
C ILE A 222 -38.95 12.24 4.59
N ARG A 223 -38.84 10.95 4.94
CA ARG A 223 -39.90 9.97 4.71
C ARG A 223 -41.08 10.17 5.65
N LYS A 224 -40.81 10.41 6.94
CA LYS A 224 -41.82 10.60 8.00
C LYS A 224 -42.71 11.80 7.73
N TYR A 225 -42.14 12.92 7.28
CA TYR A 225 -42.86 14.20 7.14
C TYR A 225 -43.24 14.56 5.70
N ARG A 226 -43.13 13.62 4.75
CA ARG A 226 -43.49 13.84 3.34
C ARG A 226 -44.96 14.24 3.13
N SER A 227 -45.86 13.81 4.02
CA SER A 227 -47.30 14.14 3.94
C SER A 227 -47.57 15.63 4.17
N LEU A 228 -46.64 16.36 4.79
CA LEU A 228 -46.74 17.79 5.04
C LEU A 228 -46.27 18.65 3.84
N LEU A 229 -45.78 18.03 2.76
CA LEU A 229 -45.31 18.74 1.56
C LEU A 229 -46.35 19.71 0.96
N PRO A 230 -47.66 19.37 0.86
CA PRO A 230 -48.64 20.29 0.31
C PRO A 230 -48.75 21.61 1.09
N ILE A 231 -48.51 21.59 2.41
CA ILE A 231 -48.58 22.80 3.25
C ILE A 231 -47.43 23.74 2.91
N ILE A 232 -46.20 23.22 2.80
CA ILE A 232 -45.03 24.05 2.47
C ILE A 232 -45.07 24.52 1.00
N ASP A 233 -45.57 23.69 0.07
CA ASP A 233 -45.74 24.06 -1.34
C ASP A 233 -46.70 25.25 -1.46
N ARG A 234 -47.91 25.16 -0.87
CA ARG A 234 -48.88 26.28 -0.83
C ARG A 234 -48.31 27.54 -0.18
N TRP A 235 -47.56 27.39 0.92
CA TRP A 235 -46.96 28.51 1.63
C TRP A 235 -45.88 29.22 0.80
N ILE A 236 -45.03 28.48 0.08
CA ILE A 236 -43.97 29.03 -0.77
C ILE A 236 -44.55 29.67 -2.05
N GLU A 237 -45.53 29.01 -2.68
CA GLU A 237 -46.12 29.43 -3.95
C GLU A 237 -47.01 30.66 -3.82
N TRP A 238 -47.58 30.92 -2.63
CA TRP A 238 -48.43 32.08 -2.39
C TRP A 238 -47.75 33.40 -2.77
N ARG A 239 -48.48 34.24 -3.51
CA ARG A 239 -48.06 35.58 -3.94
C ARG A 239 -49.05 36.63 -3.46
N ARG A 240 -48.51 37.78 -3.02
CA ARG A 240 -49.29 38.97 -2.70
C ARG A 240 -49.94 39.51 -3.98
N SER A 241 -51.24 39.73 -3.94
CA SER A 241 -52.01 40.36 -5.03
C SER A 241 -53.20 41.13 -4.45
N LYS A 242 -53.91 41.88 -5.28
CA LYS A 242 -55.15 42.58 -4.86
C LYS A 242 -56.25 41.61 -4.41
N SER A 243 -56.30 40.38 -4.95
CA SER A 243 -57.30 39.37 -4.61
C SER A 243 -56.91 38.46 -3.43
N THR A 244 -55.61 38.29 -3.15
CA THR A 244 -55.10 37.37 -2.11
C THR A 244 -54.71 38.05 -0.80
N GLY A 245 -54.77 39.39 -0.74
CA GLY A 245 -54.43 40.17 0.46
C GLY A 245 -52.91 40.36 0.68
N SER A 246 -52.56 41.05 1.76
CA SER A 246 -51.18 41.42 2.10
C SER A 246 -50.43 40.39 2.94
N ILE A 247 -51.13 39.40 3.52
CA ILE A 247 -50.60 38.42 4.48
C ILE A 247 -50.78 37.00 3.91
N ASN A 248 -49.74 36.17 4.02
CA ASN A 248 -49.80 34.78 3.58
C ASN A 248 -50.71 33.96 4.52
N PRO A 249 -51.82 33.40 4.02
CA PRO A 249 -52.82 32.71 4.85
C PRO A 249 -52.31 31.41 5.47
N TYR A 250 -51.28 30.80 4.87
CA TYR A 250 -50.70 29.54 5.37
C TYR A 250 -49.65 29.75 6.47
N ASN A 251 -49.39 31.00 6.88
CA ASN A 251 -48.41 31.29 7.93
C ASN A 251 -48.73 30.60 9.26
N ASP A 252 -50.01 30.53 9.64
CA ASP A 252 -50.41 29.97 10.93
C ASP A 252 -50.32 28.43 10.92
N GLU A 253 -50.64 27.78 9.80
CA GLU A 253 -50.38 26.35 9.60
C GLU A 253 -48.89 26.02 9.77
N ILE A 254 -48.01 26.82 9.16
CA ILE A 254 -46.56 26.65 9.29
C ILE A 254 -46.10 26.89 10.72
N LYS A 255 -46.62 27.90 11.44
CA LYS A 255 -46.26 28.17 12.84
C LYS A 255 -46.68 27.06 13.79
N LYS A 256 -47.84 26.41 13.56
CA LYS A 256 -48.34 25.29 14.38
C LYS A 256 -47.45 24.05 14.31
N LEU A 257 -46.63 23.90 13.27
CA LEU A 257 -45.69 22.79 13.17
C LEU A 257 -44.68 22.83 14.33
N SER A 258 -44.38 21.67 14.91
CA SER A 258 -43.26 21.53 15.84
C SER A 258 -41.92 21.76 15.13
N ASN A 259 -40.85 22.02 15.89
CA ASN A 259 -39.52 22.19 15.30
C ASN A 259 -39.07 20.94 14.53
N GLU A 260 -39.44 19.73 14.98
CA GLU A 260 -39.13 18.49 14.26
C GLU A 260 -39.92 18.37 12.95
N GLN A 261 -41.22 18.68 12.98
CA GLN A 261 -42.08 18.67 11.79
C GLN A 261 -41.62 19.71 10.76
N TRP A 262 -41.28 20.93 11.20
CA TRP A 262 -40.76 21.98 10.34
C TRP A 262 -39.46 21.56 9.65
N TRP A 263 -38.48 21.08 10.42
CA TRP A 263 -37.21 20.64 9.84
C TRP A 263 -37.42 19.45 8.90
N GLY A 264 -38.24 18.47 9.28
CA GLY A 264 -38.56 17.31 8.47
C GLY A 264 -39.25 17.65 7.14
N VAL A 265 -40.27 18.51 7.16
CA VAL A 265 -40.97 18.95 5.93
C VAL A 265 -40.05 19.81 5.06
N TYR A 266 -39.19 20.63 5.65
CA TYR A 266 -38.17 21.39 4.92
C TYR A 266 -37.16 20.48 4.22
N LEU A 267 -36.65 19.45 4.91
CA LEU A 267 -35.79 18.43 4.30
C LEU A 267 -36.50 17.69 3.16
N ALA A 268 -37.76 17.31 3.36
CA ALA A 268 -38.57 16.66 2.34
C ALA A 268 -38.75 17.56 1.11
N TRP A 269 -39.02 18.85 1.33
CA TRP A 269 -39.12 19.83 0.25
C TRP A 269 -37.79 19.96 -0.51
N CYS A 270 -36.66 20.05 0.20
CA CYS A 270 -35.33 20.06 -0.43
C CYS A 270 -35.11 18.80 -1.28
N TRP A 271 -35.52 17.64 -0.77
CA TRP A 271 -35.35 16.34 -1.43
C TRP A 271 -36.20 16.17 -2.69
N TYR A 272 -37.49 16.48 -2.60
CA TYR A 272 -38.47 16.20 -3.67
C TYR A 272 -38.73 17.37 -4.61
N ARG A 273 -38.58 18.63 -4.16
CA ARG A 273 -38.88 19.84 -4.94
C ARG A 273 -37.65 20.60 -5.37
N ASN A 274 -36.57 20.56 -4.59
CA ASN A 274 -35.34 21.31 -4.85
C ASN A 274 -34.15 20.42 -5.27
N GLY A 275 -34.39 19.33 -6.00
CA GLY A 275 -33.32 18.50 -6.59
C GLY A 275 -32.42 17.76 -5.60
N GLY A 276 -32.80 17.68 -4.33
CA GLY A 276 -31.97 17.06 -3.28
C GLY A 276 -30.80 17.92 -2.82
N VAL A 277 -30.90 19.24 -3.00
CA VAL A 277 -29.91 20.22 -2.56
C VAL A 277 -30.54 21.27 -1.66
N GLU A 278 -29.73 21.90 -0.82
CA GLU A 278 -30.18 22.95 0.07
C GLU A 278 -30.44 24.24 -0.74
N PRO A 279 -31.52 24.99 -0.44
CA PRO A 279 -31.77 26.29 -1.06
C PRO A 279 -30.65 27.30 -0.80
N LYS A 280 -30.12 27.95 -1.85
CA LYS A 280 -29.13 29.04 -1.73
C LYS A 280 -29.67 30.37 -2.28
N CYS A 281 -29.24 31.47 -1.66
CA CYS A 281 -29.71 32.84 -1.92
C CYS A 281 -29.57 33.29 -3.38
N SER A 282 -28.62 32.73 -4.14
CA SER A 282 -28.40 33.03 -5.55
C SER A 282 -29.16 32.15 -6.53
N VAL A 283 -29.74 31.03 -6.07
CA VAL A 283 -30.40 30.03 -6.92
C VAL A 283 -31.92 30.14 -6.82
N LEU A 284 -32.43 30.44 -5.64
CA LEU A 284 -33.86 30.67 -5.43
C LEU A 284 -34.21 32.15 -5.46
N PRO A 285 -35.45 32.51 -5.82
CA PRO A 285 -35.96 33.86 -5.64
C PRO A 285 -35.68 34.35 -4.22
N THR A 286 -35.06 35.53 -4.08
CA THR A 286 -34.65 36.13 -2.79
C THR A 286 -35.75 36.10 -1.74
N ARG A 287 -37.01 36.29 -2.17
CA ARG A 287 -38.21 36.17 -1.34
C ARG A 287 -38.32 34.79 -0.67
N ILE A 288 -38.25 33.71 -1.44
CA ILE A 288 -38.43 32.33 -0.94
C ILE A 288 -37.30 31.97 0.01
N TYR A 289 -36.05 32.29 -0.36
CA TYR A 289 -34.89 32.07 0.52
C TYR A 289 -35.04 32.80 1.86
N ASN A 290 -35.44 34.08 1.83
CA ASN A 290 -35.65 34.85 3.04
C ASN A 290 -36.85 34.35 3.87
N MET A 291 -37.92 33.86 3.24
CA MET A 291 -39.05 33.25 3.95
C MET A 291 -38.60 32.02 4.74
N LEU A 292 -37.91 31.08 4.09
CA LEU A 292 -37.37 29.87 4.72
C LEU A 292 -36.42 30.22 5.88
N ARG A 293 -35.47 31.13 5.63
CA ARG A 293 -34.50 31.57 6.66
C ARG A 293 -35.18 32.24 7.86
N LYS A 294 -36.18 33.09 7.64
CA LYS A 294 -36.93 33.76 8.72
C LYS A 294 -37.65 32.76 9.60
N GLN A 295 -38.17 31.66 9.06
CA GLN A 295 -38.84 30.63 9.85
C GLN A 295 -37.87 29.96 10.84
N PHE A 296 -36.67 29.56 10.39
CA PHE A 296 -35.64 29.01 11.28
C PHE A 296 -35.22 30.01 12.38
N LEU A 297 -35.04 31.28 12.01
CA LEU A 297 -34.71 32.34 12.98
C LEU A 297 -35.82 32.55 14.02
N SER A 298 -37.08 32.61 13.59
CA SER A 298 -38.22 32.81 14.49
C SER A 298 -38.39 31.66 15.49
N ARG A 299 -37.97 30.45 15.12
CA ARG A 299 -38.02 29.23 15.93
C ARG A 299 -36.79 29.02 16.81
N LYS A 300 -35.77 29.88 16.69
CA LYS A 300 -34.43 29.70 17.29
C LYS A 300 -33.82 28.33 16.96
N ASP A 301 -34.09 27.80 15.76
CA ASP A 301 -33.65 26.47 15.32
C ASP A 301 -32.35 26.57 14.53
N ALA A 302 -31.26 26.05 15.10
CA ALA A 302 -29.91 26.11 14.52
C ALA A 302 -29.68 25.18 13.31
N ARG A 303 -30.64 24.30 12.97
CA ARG A 303 -30.46 23.25 11.95
C ARG A 303 -30.52 23.74 10.50
N ALA A 304 -30.79 25.01 10.25
CA ALA A 304 -31.09 25.58 8.93
C ALA A 304 -30.01 25.38 7.85
N ASP A 305 -28.75 25.25 8.25
CA ASP A 305 -27.58 25.30 7.34
C ASP A 305 -26.81 23.96 7.36
N VAL A 306 -25.76 23.86 8.20
CA VAL A 306 -24.86 22.68 8.25
C VAL A 306 -25.63 21.38 8.50
N SER A 307 -26.55 21.37 9.48
CA SER A 307 -27.31 20.15 9.79
C SER A 307 -28.25 19.73 8.67
N THR A 308 -28.80 20.69 7.91
CA THR A 308 -29.62 20.39 6.74
C THR A 308 -28.76 19.83 5.62
N ALA A 309 -27.61 20.45 5.32
CA ALA A 309 -26.67 19.97 4.31
C ALA A 309 -26.17 18.54 4.62
N GLU A 310 -25.94 18.22 5.90
CA GLU A 310 -25.55 16.89 6.37
C GLU A 310 -26.71 15.90 6.35
N ALA A 311 -27.93 16.35 6.65
CA ALA A 311 -29.13 15.52 6.64
C ALA A 311 -29.56 15.13 5.22
N ILE A 312 -29.34 15.97 4.20
CA ILE A 312 -29.71 15.68 2.80
C ILE A 312 -28.55 15.18 1.93
N GLY A 313 -27.30 15.48 2.29
CA GLY A 313 -26.15 15.21 1.43
C GLY A 313 -24.85 15.10 2.21
N CYS A 314 -23.84 15.87 1.79
CA CYS A 314 -22.49 15.81 2.34
C CYS A 314 -21.96 17.23 2.62
N SER A 315 -21.55 17.51 3.86
CA SER A 315 -20.89 18.77 4.24
C SER A 315 -19.38 18.71 4.04
N MET A 316 -18.73 19.86 4.13
CA MET A 316 -17.26 19.92 4.12
C MET A 316 -16.62 19.18 5.29
N GLY A 317 -17.26 19.14 6.46
CA GLY A 317 -16.78 18.36 7.61
C GLY A 317 -16.85 16.85 7.35
N PHE A 318 -17.93 16.41 6.71
CA PHE A 318 -18.08 14.99 6.33
C PHE A 318 -17.07 14.56 5.27
N ILE A 319 -16.80 15.42 4.28
CA ILE A 319 -15.75 15.16 3.29
C ILE A 319 -14.35 15.19 3.91
N ALA A 320 -14.07 16.12 4.82
CA ALA A 320 -12.76 16.23 5.45
C ALA A 320 -12.43 15.01 6.32
N SER A 321 -13.37 14.56 7.15
CA SER A 321 -13.22 13.33 7.95
C SER A 321 -13.03 12.10 7.04
N ALA A 322 -13.83 11.97 5.98
CA ALA A 322 -13.65 10.91 4.98
C ALA A 322 -12.25 10.94 4.32
N SER A 323 -11.78 12.13 3.96
CA SER A 323 -10.49 12.32 3.31
C SER A 323 -9.34 11.93 4.24
N ILE A 324 -9.44 12.23 5.54
CA ILE A 324 -8.43 11.83 6.54
C ILE A 324 -8.39 10.31 6.66
N LEU A 325 -9.55 9.64 6.78
CA LEU A 325 -9.61 8.18 6.86
C LEU A 325 -8.98 7.51 5.64
N LEU A 326 -9.31 7.99 4.42
CA LEU A 326 -8.75 7.45 3.18
C LEU A 326 -7.25 7.74 3.01
N VAL A 327 -6.78 8.94 3.35
CA VAL A 327 -5.33 9.26 3.33
C VAL A 327 -4.59 8.40 4.34
N HIS A 328 -5.18 8.15 5.51
CA HIS A 328 -4.57 7.38 6.57
C HIS A 328 -4.39 5.90 6.16
N ASP A 329 -5.44 5.29 5.62
CA ASP A 329 -5.44 3.85 5.35
C ASP A 329 -4.79 3.48 4.01
N LEU A 330 -4.99 4.31 2.99
CA LEU A 330 -4.42 4.08 1.66
C LEU A 330 -3.01 4.68 1.54
N VAL A 331 -2.58 5.42 2.55
CA VAL A 331 -1.35 6.23 2.55
C VAL A 331 -1.31 7.17 1.33
N ALA A 332 -2.45 7.48 0.71
CA ALA A 332 -2.56 8.10 -0.61
C ALA A 332 -2.32 9.63 -0.57
N ASN A 333 -1.96 10.21 -1.71
CA ASN A 333 -1.81 11.66 -1.81
C ASN A 333 -3.16 12.34 -1.63
N VAL A 334 -3.19 13.47 -0.92
CA VAL A 334 -4.40 14.24 -0.65
C VAL A 334 -5.10 14.66 -1.95
N ASP A 335 -4.34 15.09 -2.95
CA ASP A 335 -4.91 15.45 -4.26
C ASP A 335 -5.48 14.23 -4.99
N SER A 336 -4.89 13.04 -4.83
CA SER A 336 -5.45 11.80 -5.37
C SER A 336 -6.77 11.48 -4.69
N ILE A 337 -6.82 11.54 -3.37
CA ILE A 337 -8.04 11.29 -2.58
C ILE A 337 -9.13 12.32 -2.90
N ARG A 338 -8.80 13.62 -2.99
CA ARG A 338 -9.77 14.67 -3.37
C ARG A 338 -10.42 14.39 -4.74
N ASN A 339 -9.66 13.81 -5.67
CA ASN A 339 -10.10 13.53 -7.04
C ASN A 339 -10.53 12.08 -7.27
N ILE A 340 -10.67 11.28 -6.21
CA ILE A 340 -11.06 9.87 -6.28
C ILE A 340 -12.41 9.72 -6.98
N LEU A 341 -12.53 8.67 -7.80
CA LEU A 341 -13.73 8.41 -8.57
C LEU A 341 -14.85 7.85 -7.69
N VAL A 342 -16.08 8.05 -8.13
CA VAL A 342 -17.27 7.59 -7.40
C VAL A 342 -17.28 6.08 -7.24
N ASP A 343 -16.81 5.34 -8.24
CA ASP A 343 -16.74 3.89 -8.41
C ASP A 343 -15.38 3.30 -8.03
N ALA A 344 -14.58 4.05 -7.28
CA ALA A 344 -13.24 3.66 -6.87
C ALA A 344 -13.15 2.37 -6.02
N ASP A 345 -14.25 1.88 -5.44
CA ASP A 345 -14.27 0.54 -4.81
C ASP A 345 -15.05 -0.44 -5.68
N TYR A 346 -14.44 -1.58 -5.97
CA TYR A 346 -15.07 -2.67 -6.70
C TYR A 346 -14.70 -4.01 -6.07
N ILE A 347 -15.54 -5.00 -6.31
CA ILE A 347 -15.28 -6.36 -5.89
C ILE A 347 -14.53 -7.01 -7.04
N THR A 348 -13.29 -7.43 -6.78
CA THR A 348 -12.49 -8.22 -7.71
C THR A 348 -13.17 -9.56 -8.00
N ASP A 349 -12.77 -10.24 -9.07
CA ASP A 349 -13.27 -11.59 -9.40
C ASP A 349 -13.05 -12.61 -8.27
N TYR A 350 -12.16 -12.29 -7.33
CA TYR A 350 -11.83 -13.08 -6.14
C TYR A 350 -12.67 -12.75 -4.90
N GLY A 351 -13.68 -11.88 -5.00
CA GLY A 351 -14.55 -11.48 -3.89
C GLY A 351 -13.91 -10.49 -2.91
N VAL A 352 -12.71 -9.99 -3.20
CA VAL A 352 -11.98 -9.00 -2.39
C VAL A 352 -12.33 -7.60 -2.86
N VAL A 353 -12.50 -6.66 -1.93
CA VAL A 353 -12.78 -5.27 -2.27
C VAL A 353 -11.48 -4.54 -2.53
N ASP A 354 -11.24 -4.16 -3.77
CA ASP A 354 -10.10 -3.33 -4.17
C ASP A 354 -10.53 -1.87 -4.31
N ILE A 355 -9.59 -0.99 -3.98
CA ILE A 355 -9.76 0.45 -4.09
C ILE A 355 -8.74 1.02 -5.04
N GLU A 356 -9.23 1.73 -6.05
CA GLU A 356 -8.45 2.34 -7.10
C GLU A 356 -8.40 3.86 -7.00
N TRP A 357 -7.22 4.43 -7.20
CA TRP A 357 -7.08 5.86 -7.38
C TRP A 357 -5.95 6.21 -8.35
N VAL A 358 -6.10 7.38 -8.98
CA VAL A 358 -5.12 7.91 -9.93
C VAL A 358 -4.11 8.79 -9.20
N LYS A 359 -2.83 8.65 -9.55
CA LYS A 359 -1.78 9.59 -9.16
C LYS A 359 -1.60 10.66 -10.26
N PRO A 360 -2.11 11.90 -10.09
CA PRO A 360 -2.23 12.86 -11.20
C PRO A 360 -0.91 13.19 -11.90
N ARG A 361 0.19 13.25 -11.15
CA ARG A 361 1.53 13.61 -11.67
C ARG A 361 2.27 12.47 -12.37
N ALA A 362 1.87 11.22 -12.10
CA ALA A 362 2.53 10.03 -12.64
C ALA A 362 1.65 9.28 -13.66
N ARG A 363 0.39 9.70 -13.85
CA ARG A 363 -0.65 9.01 -14.64
C ARG A 363 -0.79 7.50 -14.31
N GLY A 364 -0.26 7.06 -13.18
CA GLY A 364 -0.32 5.67 -12.72
C GLY A 364 -1.60 5.39 -11.92
N PHE A 365 -2.20 4.24 -12.19
CA PHE A 365 -3.25 3.65 -11.37
C PHE A 365 -2.62 2.96 -10.17
N LEU A 366 -3.14 3.25 -8.99
CA LEU A 366 -2.71 2.63 -7.73
C LEU A 366 -3.91 1.88 -7.14
N THR A 367 -3.61 0.73 -6.54
CA THR A 367 -4.62 -0.14 -5.93
C THR A 367 -4.27 -0.45 -4.49
N ALA A 368 -5.28 -0.63 -3.65
CA ALA A 368 -5.12 -1.22 -2.33
C ALA A 368 -6.32 -2.12 -2.01
N ILE A 369 -6.03 -3.25 -1.36
CA ILE A 369 -7.04 -4.17 -0.86
C ILE A 369 -7.64 -3.57 0.42
N ASP A 370 -8.97 -3.52 0.51
CA ASP A 370 -9.67 -3.21 1.75
C ASP A 370 -10.02 -4.49 2.50
N GLU A 371 -9.33 -4.72 3.62
CA GLU A 371 -9.51 -5.87 4.51
C GLU A 371 -10.80 -5.79 5.35
N GLY A 372 -11.44 -4.62 5.43
CA GLY A 372 -12.76 -4.47 6.04
C GLY A 372 -12.82 -4.59 7.57
N GLU A 373 -11.67 -4.78 8.23
CA GLU A 373 -11.56 -5.01 9.68
C GLU A 373 -12.11 -3.86 10.54
N GLN A 374 -12.05 -2.64 10.02
CA GLN A 374 -12.45 -1.44 10.76
C GLN A 374 -13.92 -1.07 10.51
N LYS A 375 -14.54 -0.43 11.51
CA LYS A 375 -15.93 0.04 11.40
C LYS A 375 -16.12 0.97 10.19
N TYR A 376 -15.19 1.89 9.97
CA TYR A 376 -15.10 2.70 8.75
C TYR A 376 -13.83 2.38 7.95
N SER A 377 -13.80 1.18 7.39
CA SER A 377 -12.80 0.81 6.39
C SER A 377 -12.93 1.66 5.12
N PRO A 378 -11.87 1.78 4.30
CA PRO A 378 -11.88 2.60 3.08
C PRO A 378 -13.08 2.38 2.15
N SER A 379 -13.50 1.14 1.88
CA SER A 379 -14.68 0.86 1.04
C SER A 379 -15.98 1.30 1.70
N LYS A 380 -16.11 1.13 3.02
CA LYS A 380 -17.29 1.59 3.79
C LYS A 380 -17.38 3.12 3.75
N VAL A 381 -16.24 3.82 3.85
CA VAL A 381 -16.16 5.28 3.69
C VAL A 381 -16.62 5.69 2.28
N ILE A 382 -16.06 5.07 1.23
CA ILE A 382 -16.42 5.34 -0.17
C ILE A 382 -17.92 5.10 -0.40
N ARG A 383 -18.46 3.96 0.02
CA ARG A 383 -19.89 3.63 -0.15
C ARG A 383 -20.80 4.60 0.59
N THR A 384 -20.42 5.03 1.78
CA THR A 384 -21.20 5.97 2.60
C THR A 384 -21.25 7.34 1.91
N ILE A 385 -20.10 7.87 1.48
CA ILE A 385 -20.03 9.14 0.74
C ILE A 385 -20.72 9.01 -0.62
N ARG A 386 -20.57 7.87 -1.32
CA ARG A 386 -21.23 7.58 -2.60
C ARG A 386 -22.73 7.74 -2.48
N LYS A 387 -23.33 7.22 -1.40
CA LYS A 387 -24.77 7.35 -1.11
C LYS A 387 -25.13 8.79 -0.73
N ALA A 388 -24.31 9.44 0.09
CA ALA A 388 -24.53 10.82 0.53
C ALA A 388 -24.55 11.82 -0.64
N THR A 389 -23.63 11.69 -1.59
CA THR A 389 -23.49 12.62 -2.74
C THR A 389 -24.31 12.21 -3.97
N ARG A 390 -25.16 11.17 -3.88
CA ARG A 390 -25.96 10.66 -5.02
C ARG A 390 -26.86 11.72 -5.67
N CYS A 391 -27.56 12.52 -4.88
CA CYS A 391 -28.43 13.58 -5.41
C CYS A 391 -27.61 14.73 -6.00
N TYR A 392 -26.50 15.08 -5.36
CA TYR A 392 -25.61 16.15 -5.82
C TYR A 392 -25.08 15.89 -7.24
N ARG A 393 -24.81 14.63 -7.61
CA ARG A 393 -24.37 14.27 -8.96
C ARG A 393 -25.39 14.57 -10.05
N LYS A 394 -26.69 14.54 -9.74
CA LYS A 394 -27.74 14.84 -10.73
C LYS A 394 -27.68 16.30 -11.19
N THR A 395 -27.25 17.19 -10.29
CA THR A 395 -27.20 18.64 -10.50
C THR A 395 -25.78 19.18 -10.68
N ALA A 396 -24.75 18.34 -10.49
CA ALA A 396 -23.35 18.71 -10.68
C ALA A 396 -23.02 18.87 -12.18
N THR A 397 -22.02 19.69 -12.49
CA THR A 397 -21.48 19.80 -13.85
C THR A 397 -20.80 18.50 -14.27
N ASP A 398 -20.78 18.20 -15.58
CA ASP A 398 -20.29 16.91 -16.11
C ASP A 398 -18.86 16.57 -15.65
N GLN A 399 -17.98 17.56 -15.55
CA GLN A 399 -16.62 17.41 -15.04
C GLN A 399 -16.55 16.83 -13.62
N HIS A 400 -17.57 17.07 -12.79
CA HIS A 400 -17.60 16.67 -11.38
C HIS A 400 -18.47 15.43 -11.13
N LYS A 401 -19.35 15.04 -12.05
CA LYS A 401 -20.30 13.92 -11.86
C LYS A 401 -19.63 12.60 -11.47
N GLY A 402 -18.47 12.29 -12.06
CA GLY A 402 -17.71 11.07 -11.78
C GLY A 402 -16.91 11.08 -10.47
N LYS A 403 -16.95 12.17 -9.69
CA LYS A 403 -16.14 12.32 -8.47
C LYS A 403 -16.89 11.88 -7.23
N LEU A 404 -16.18 11.24 -6.30
CA LEU A 404 -16.75 10.78 -5.03
C LEU A 404 -17.20 11.95 -4.15
N PHE A 405 -16.28 12.90 -3.96
CA PHE A 405 -16.48 14.06 -3.10
C PHE A 405 -17.14 15.20 -3.85
N LEU A 406 -18.37 15.51 -3.45
CA LEU A 406 -19.13 16.66 -3.90
C LEU A 406 -19.71 17.36 -2.68
N HIS A 407 -19.56 18.67 -2.63
CA HIS A 407 -20.23 19.49 -1.64
C HIS A 407 -21.07 20.56 -2.32
N HIS A 408 -22.10 20.98 -1.62
CA HIS A 408 -22.98 22.08 -2.02
C HIS A 408 -22.84 23.23 -1.02
N HIS A 409 -21.60 23.71 -0.84
CA HIS A 409 -21.31 24.81 0.08
C HIS A 409 -20.83 26.04 -0.69
N SER A 410 -21.66 27.09 -0.72
CA SER A 410 -21.27 28.41 -1.18
C SER A 410 -20.44 29.09 -0.10
N ALA A 411 -19.17 29.39 -0.37
CA ALA A 411 -18.54 30.50 0.32
C ALA A 411 -19.30 31.78 -0.06
N LYS A 412 -19.77 32.54 0.92
CA LYS A 412 -20.15 33.94 0.70
C LYS A 412 -18.93 34.66 0.09
N GLY A 413 -19.07 35.15 -1.14
CA GLY A 413 -18.33 36.26 -1.73
C GLY A 413 -16.82 36.11 -1.93
N SER A 414 -16.35 36.23 -3.18
CA SER A 414 -15.19 37.08 -3.58
C SER A 414 -14.64 36.72 -4.97
N SER A 415 -15.47 36.65 -6.00
CA SER A 415 -14.95 36.97 -7.33
C SER A 415 -16.03 37.66 -8.14
N LYS A 416 -15.72 38.89 -8.58
CA LYS A 416 -16.47 39.57 -9.66
C LYS A 416 -16.51 38.72 -10.95
N LYS A 417 -15.73 37.63 -11.04
CA LYS A 417 -15.69 36.72 -12.20
C LYS A 417 -16.86 35.72 -12.24
N ASN A 418 -17.56 35.47 -11.12
CA ASN A 418 -18.66 34.49 -11.07
C ASN A 418 -20.06 35.11 -10.91
N SER A 419 -20.19 36.44 -11.04
CA SER A 419 -21.50 37.13 -11.00
C SER A 419 -22.47 36.68 -12.11
N HIS A 420 -21.95 36.03 -13.16
CA HIS A 420 -22.74 35.49 -14.27
C HIS A 420 -23.08 33.99 -14.13
N GLN A 421 -22.61 33.28 -13.10
CA GLN A 421 -23.00 31.90 -12.88
C GLN A 421 -24.42 31.85 -12.28
N LYS A 422 -25.41 31.58 -13.14
CA LYS A 422 -26.84 31.52 -12.78
C LYS A 422 -27.19 30.45 -11.74
N HIS A 423 -26.32 29.48 -11.45
CA HIS A 423 -26.59 28.42 -10.47
C HIS A 423 -25.35 27.97 -9.67
N ILE A 424 -25.45 27.95 -8.33
CA ILE A 424 -24.48 27.28 -7.46
C ILE A 424 -24.78 25.79 -7.51
N THR A 425 -24.00 25.06 -8.29
CA THR A 425 -24.12 23.60 -8.44
C THR A 425 -23.15 22.87 -7.50
N PRO A 426 -23.45 21.62 -7.12
CA PRO A 426 -22.50 20.82 -6.35
C PRO A 426 -21.21 20.57 -7.12
N MET A 427 -20.07 20.71 -6.44
CA MET A 427 -18.75 20.58 -7.05
C MET A 427 -17.76 19.87 -6.13
N VAL A 428 -16.63 19.46 -6.70
CA VAL A 428 -15.50 18.94 -5.93
C VAL A 428 -14.92 20.06 -5.07
N PRO A 429 -14.58 19.81 -3.80
CA PRO A 429 -13.99 20.84 -2.97
C PRO A 429 -12.64 21.31 -3.52
N THR A 430 -12.39 22.61 -3.39
CA THR A 430 -11.06 23.16 -3.68
C THR A 430 -10.04 22.65 -2.66
N SER A 431 -8.76 22.64 -3.02
CA SER A 431 -7.68 22.27 -2.10
C SER A 431 -7.71 23.10 -0.81
N SER A 432 -7.92 24.41 -0.94
CA SER A 432 -7.89 25.35 0.18
C SER A 432 -9.05 25.12 1.14
N THR A 433 -10.28 24.95 0.62
CA THR A 433 -11.45 24.69 1.46
C THR A 433 -11.32 23.35 2.18
N LEU A 434 -10.90 22.29 1.47
CA LEU A 434 -10.70 20.97 2.10
C LEU A 434 -9.61 21.04 3.19
N LEU A 435 -8.49 21.71 2.91
CA LEU A 435 -7.39 21.86 3.86
C LEU A 435 -7.83 22.58 5.14
N THR A 436 -8.65 23.63 5.04
CA THR A 436 -9.17 24.35 6.20
C THR A 436 -9.98 23.45 7.12
N HIS A 437 -10.82 22.57 6.57
CA HIS A 437 -11.59 21.63 7.38
C HIS A 437 -10.72 20.51 7.96
N ILE A 438 -9.75 19.99 7.20
CA ILE A 438 -8.81 18.99 7.72
C ILE A 438 -7.99 19.55 8.88
N LYS A 439 -7.50 20.79 8.78
CA LYS A 439 -6.81 21.49 9.88
C LYS A 439 -7.65 21.54 11.16
N LYS A 440 -8.96 21.75 11.03
CA LYS A 440 -9.88 21.75 12.18
C LYS A 440 -9.96 20.38 12.84
N VAL A 441 -10.10 19.30 12.05
CA VAL A 441 -10.14 17.93 12.59
C VAL A 441 -8.83 17.58 13.31
N ILE A 442 -7.68 17.91 12.71
CA ILE A 442 -6.36 17.67 13.32
C ILE A 442 -6.21 18.46 14.63
N LYS A 443 -6.63 19.73 14.65
CA LYS A 443 -6.60 20.56 15.86
C LYS A 443 -7.54 20.04 16.96
N SER A 444 -8.70 19.48 16.59
CA SER A 444 -9.60 18.82 17.54
C SER A 444 -8.97 17.56 18.14
N ALA A 445 -8.32 16.74 17.31
CA ALA A 445 -7.65 15.51 17.76
C ALA A 445 -6.51 15.77 18.76
N SER A 446 -5.88 16.94 18.69
CA SER A 446 -4.78 17.36 19.55
C SER A 446 -5.20 18.15 20.79
N GLY A 447 -6.50 18.41 20.99
CA GLY A 447 -6.95 19.36 22.01
C GLY A 447 -6.47 20.81 21.78
N GLY A 448 -5.89 21.11 20.61
CA GLY A 448 -5.33 22.41 20.28
C GLY A 448 -3.80 22.52 20.37
N GLU A 449 -3.12 21.49 20.89
CA GLU A 449 -1.67 21.51 21.18
C GLU A 449 -0.80 21.49 19.92
N TRP A 450 -1.19 20.68 18.93
CA TRP A 450 -0.48 20.57 17.65
C TRP A 450 -1.44 20.66 16.46
N GLY A 451 -0.89 21.14 15.35
CA GLY A 451 -1.60 21.32 14.09
C GLY A 451 -0.98 20.52 12.96
N GLY A 452 -1.64 20.52 11.80
CA GLY A 452 -1.13 19.79 10.65
C GLY A 452 -1.94 20.02 9.39
N THR A 453 -1.56 19.30 8.35
CA THR A 453 -2.25 19.29 7.06
C THR A 453 -2.51 17.87 6.63
N ALA A 454 -3.37 17.68 5.64
CA ALA A 454 -3.55 16.36 5.04
C ALA A 454 -2.24 15.78 4.47
N ARG A 455 -1.33 16.66 3.99
CA ARG A 455 0.00 16.27 3.53
C ARG A 455 0.87 15.80 4.70
N SER A 456 0.79 16.46 5.85
CA SER A 456 1.56 16.03 7.03
C SER A 456 1.11 14.67 7.53
N ILE A 457 -0.17 14.30 7.45
CA ILE A 457 -0.63 12.94 7.79
C ILE A 457 0.10 11.89 6.94
N ARG A 458 0.11 12.04 5.61
CA ARG A 458 0.84 11.11 4.72
C ARG A 458 2.34 11.10 5.02
N VAL A 459 2.96 12.27 5.21
CA VAL A 459 4.39 12.36 5.52
C VAL A 459 4.72 11.67 6.86
N SER A 460 3.90 11.88 7.89
CA SER A 460 4.04 11.25 9.21
C SER A 460 3.85 9.74 9.16
N LEU A 461 2.90 9.23 8.36
CA LEU A 461 2.72 7.79 8.14
C LEU A 461 3.94 7.18 7.46
N LEU A 462 4.47 7.85 6.43
CA LEU A 462 5.68 7.40 5.73
C LEU A 462 6.91 7.47 6.62
N LEU A 463 7.04 8.50 7.46
CA LEU A 463 8.11 8.60 8.45
C LEU A 463 8.01 7.47 9.48
N TYR A 464 6.82 7.24 10.04
CA TYR A 464 6.56 6.13 10.97
C TYR A 464 6.92 4.77 10.36
N LYS A 465 6.52 4.52 9.11
CA LYS A 465 6.90 3.30 8.36
C LYS A 465 8.41 3.22 8.13
N GLY A 466 9.07 4.36 7.90
CA GLY A 466 10.53 4.44 7.77
C GLY A 466 11.26 4.10 9.06
N LEU A 467 10.82 4.66 10.19
CA LEU A 467 11.41 4.41 11.51
C LEU A 467 11.20 2.95 11.95
N THR A 468 10.07 2.34 11.61
CA THR A 468 9.74 0.96 12.03
C THR A 468 10.17 -0.13 11.03
N GLY A 469 10.43 0.22 9.76
CA GLY A 469 10.64 -0.78 8.69
C GLY A 469 11.55 -0.34 7.55
N GLY A 470 12.24 0.80 7.68
CA GLY A 470 13.24 1.29 6.72
C GLY A 470 12.68 1.78 5.38
N LEU A 471 13.59 2.09 4.45
CA LEU A 471 13.29 2.69 3.14
C LEU A 471 12.36 1.86 2.25
N ILE A 472 12.44 0.53 2.36
CA ILE A 472 11.61 -0.38 1.57
C ILE A 472 10.16 -0.36 2.08
N ALA A 473 9.92 -0.26 3.39
CA ALA A 473 8.57 -0.10 3.94
C ALA A 473 7.93 1.22 3.49
N VAL A 474 8.72 2.30 3.39
CA VAL A 474 8.29 3.57 2.82
C VAL A 474 7.93 3.42 1.35
N GLN A 475 8.78 2.75 0.55
CA GLN A 475 8.54 2.55 -0.88
C GLN A 475 7.26 1.74 -1.13
N GLN A 476 7.04 0.67 -0.37
CA GLN A 476 5.85 -0.18 -0.47
C GLN A 476 4.58 0.55 -0.06
N ALA A 477 4.59 1.20 1.12
CA ALA A 477 3.44 1.95 1.61
C ALA A 477 3.08 3.14 0.69
N ALA A 478 4.09 3.81 0.14
CA ALA A 478 3.88 4.95 -0.75
C ALA A 478 3.61 4.56 -2.22
N GLN A 479 3.79 3.28 -2.55
CA GLN A 479 3.80 2.72 -3.90
C GLN A 479 4.68 3.54 -4.86
N HIS A 480 5.95 3.74 -4.46
CA HIS A 480 6.95 4.47 -5.25
C HIS A 480 7.70 3.53 -6.20
N ASN A 481 7.82 3.94 -7.47
CA ASN A 481 8.60 3.21 -8.47
C ASN A 481 10.12 3.23 -8.17
N SER A 482 10.60 4.22 -7.41
CA SER A 482 12.02 4.37 -7.07
C SER A 482 12.25 4.61 -5.59
N LEU A 483 13.35 4.06 -5.07
CA LEU A 483 13.85 4.28 -3.71
C LEU A 483 14.23 5.75 -3.47
N ARG A 484 14.65 6.51 -4.50
CA ARG A 484 14.97 7.95 -4.42
C ARG A 484 13.84 8.80 -3.86
N THR A 485 12.59 8.51 -4.22
CA THR A 485 11.44 9.25 -3.71
C THR A 485 11.16 8.91 -2.23
N SER A 486 11.54 7.70 -1.80
CA SER A 486 11.48 7.26 -0.41
C SER A 486 12.64 7.82 0.43
N MET A 487 13.82 8.06 -0.17
CA MET A 487 14.98 8.69 0.47
C MET A 487 14.70 10.10 0.97
N LEU A 488 13.79 10.84 0.34
CA LEU A 488 13.33 12.15 0.83
C LEU A 488 12.74 12.07 2.26
N TYR A 489 12.19 10.92 2.65
CA TYR A 489 11.67 10.69 4.00
C TYR A 489 12.76 10.20 4.97
N ALA A 490 13.78 9.48 4.47
CA ALA A 490 14.96 9.09 5.25
C ALA A 490 15.92 10.26 5.52
N ASN A 491 15.82 11.36 4.75
CA ASN A 491 16.55 12.59 5.02
C ASN A 491 15.96 13.42 6.18
N SER A 492 14.91 12.95 6.87
CA SER A 492 14.37 13.62 8.06
C SER A 492 15.32 13.49 9.27
N ILE A 493 15.36 14.50 10.14
CA ILE A 493 16.24 14.56 11.32
C ILE A 493 16.13 13.29 12.18
N PRO A 494 14.94 12.78 12.54
CA PRO A 494 14.83 11.56 13.36
C PRO A 494 15.41 10.31 12.68
N MET A 495 15.24 10.18 11.36
CA MET A 495 15.84 9.08 10.59
C MET A 495 17.36 9.21 10.53
N ARG A 496 17.92 10.42 10.36
CA ARG A 496 19.37 10.63 10.41
C ARG A 496 19.94 10.19 11.76
N MET A 497 19.36 10.69 12.85
CA MET A 497 19.76 10.36 14.22
C MET A 497 19.71 8.85 14.53
N SER A 498 18.72 8.14 14.00
CA SER A 498 18.61 6.67 14.15
C SER A 498 19.69 5.87 13.39
N PHE A 499 20.30 6.49 12.37
CA PHE A 499 21.23 5.84 11.46
C PHE A 499 22.60 6.53 11.43
N ASP A 500 22.92 7.39 12.41
CA ASP A 500 23.87 8.48 12.22
C ASP A 500 25.31 8.05 11.88
N GLN A 501 25.80 6.89 12.33
CA GLN A 501 27.11 6.40 11.88
C GLN A 501 27.07 5.83 10.46
N LYS A 502 26.10 4.97 10.17
CA LYS A 502 25.96 4.27 8.88
C LYS A 502 25.44 5.17 7.75
N MET A 503 24.61 6.17 8.06
CA MET A 503 24.04 7.12 7.10
C MET A 503 25.01 8.26 6.78
N ARG A 504 25.85 8.66 7.74
CA ARG A 504 26.92 9.65 7.52
C ARG A 504 28.01 9.03 6.63
N GLU A 505 28.46 7.81 6.93
CA GLU A 505 29.34 7.01 6.05
C GLU A 505 28.72 6.73 4.67
N PHE A 506 27.43 6.37 4.60
CA PHE A 506 26.70 6.13 3.35
C PHE A 506 26.47 7.41 2.51
N ARG A 507 26.30 8.56 3.14
CA ARG A 507 26.16 9.86 2.45
C ARG A 507 27.48 10.37 1.91
N GLU A 508 28.55 10.26 2.71
CA GLU A 508 29.91 10.51 2.24
C GLU A 508 30.27 9.57 1.09
N TRP A 509 29.89 8.29 1.19
CA TRP A 509 30.01 7.30 0.11
C TRP A 509 29.27 7.71 -1.17
N LEU A 510 28.04 8.22 -1.06
CA LEU A 510 27.28 8.76 -2.19
C LEU A 510 27.83 10.08 -2.73
N GLN A 511 28.56 10.88 -1.96
CA GLN A 511 29.19 12.11 -2.46
C GLN A 511 30.54 11.84 -3.15
N VAL A 512 31.35 10.92 -2.62
CA VAL A 512 32.69 10.58 -3.15
C VAL A 512 32.65 9.69 -4.40
N LEU A 513 31.49 9.07 -4.69
CA LEU A 513 31.23 8.21 -5.86
C LEU A 513 31.42 8.86 -7.25
N VAL A 514 31.94 10.10 -7.35
CA VAL A 514 32.35 10.75 -8.59
C VAL A 514 33.74 11.32 -8.41
N THR A 515 34.73 10.63 -8.99
CA THR A 515 36.09 11.04 -9.41
C THR A 515 37.11 9.98 -8.98
N ILE A 516 37.60 9.20 -9.95
CA ILE A 516 38.96 9.28 -10.49
C ILE A 516 38.89 8.50 -11.82
N ASP A 517 39.15 9.19 -12.94
CA ASP A 517 39.54 8.56 -14.21
C ASP A 517 41.02 8.17 -14.02
N ILE A 518 41.35 6.88 -13.90
CA ILE A 518 42.75 6.44 -13.97
C ILE A 518 42.97 5.87 -15.37
N GLU A 519 43.36 6.72 -16.31
CA GLU A 519 44.12 6.27 -17.48
C GLU A 519 45.45 5.70 -16.96
N ASN A 520 45.80 4.46 -17.36
CA ASN A 520 47.07 3.74 -17.11
C ASN A 520 47.18 2.74 -15.94
N VAL A 521 46.27 1.77 -15.79
CA VAL A 521 46.52 0.58 -14.91
C VAL A 521 46.74 -0.73 -15.69
N ALA A 522 46.62 -0.74 -17.02
CA ALA A 522 46.75 -1.94 -17.85
C ALA A 522 48.17 -2.27 -18.34
N ILE A 523 49.22 -1.98 -17.56
CA ILE A 523 50.59 -2.42 -17.90
C ILE A 523 51.19 -3.16 -16.72
N LYS A 524 50.90 -4.47 -16.61
CA LYS A 524 51.92 -5.51 -16.32
C LYS A 524 51.32 -6.93 -16.18
N ILE A 525 52.05 -7.85 -16.83
CA ILE A 525 52.25 -9.29 -16.59
C ILE A 525 51.24 -10.27 -17.22
N GLY A 526 51.80 -11.20 -18.00
CA GLY A 526 51.11 -12.31 -18.65
C GLY A 526 51.57 -13.70 -18.18
N LEU A 527 50.90 -14.68 -18.81
CA LEU A 527 51.10 -16.13 -18.90
C LEU A 527 50.54 -17.08 -17.81
N ASP A 528 49.95 -18.18 -18.33
CA ASP A 528 49.50 -19.48 -17.78
C ASP A 528 50.63 -20.20 -17.00
N GLU A 529 50.44 -21.09 -16.01
CA GLU A 529 49.44 -22.12 -15.66
C GLU A 529 48.74 -21.88 -14.31
N ASP A 530 49.31 -20.95 -13.57
CA ASP A 530 48.72 -19.73 -13.05
C ASP A 530 47.24 -19.37 -13.33
N LYS A 531 46.46 -19.97 -14.24
CA LYS A 531 45.10 -19.50 -14.58
C LYS A 531 44.08 -19.53 -13.42
N TYR A 532 44.08 -20.54 -12.56
CA TYR A 532 43.10 -20.63 -11.46
C TYR A 532 43.49 -19.78 -10.21
N ARG A 533 44.79 -19.58 -9.98
CA ARG A 533 45.32 -18.68 -8.93
C ARG A 533 45.36 -17.22 -9.42
N GLN A 534 45.61 -17.00 -10.71
CA GLN A 534 45.46 -15.71 -11.41
C GLN A 534 44.01 -15.29 -11.52
N ASP A 535 43.01 -16.16 -11.63
CA ASP A 535 41.61 -15.69 -11.59
C ASP A 535 41.29 -15.06 -10.24
N LYS A 536 41.84 -15.62 -9.15
CA LYS A 536 41.70 -15.07 -7.78
C LYS A 536 42.49 -13.76 -7.59
N GLU A 537 43.72 -13.68 -8.11
CA GLU A 537 44.55 -12.48 -8.06
C GLU A 537 44.10 -11.40 -9.06
N LYS A 538 43.57 -11.76 -10.24
CA LYS A 538 42.99 -10.85 -11.24
C LYS A 538 41.67 -10.27 -10.77
N ILE A 539 40.78 -11.05 -10.15
CA ILE A 539 39.52 -10.52 -9.57
C ILE A 539 39.80 -9.48 -8.47
N ILE A 540 40.98 -9.56 -7.82
CA ILE A 540 41.39 -8.68 -6.73
C ILE A 540 42.24 -7.51 -7.25
N ALA A 541 43.10 -7.75 -8.26
CA ALA A 541 43.78 -6.71 -9.02
C ALA A 541 42.80 -5.86 -9.86
N SER A 542 41.71 -6.46 -10.33
CA SER A 542 40.58 -5.82 -11.00
C SER A 542 39.55 -5.26 -10.01
N GLN A 543 39.87 -5.19 -8.71
CA GLN A 543 39.01 -4.56 -7.69
C GLN A 543 37.57 -5.09 -7.74
N PHE A 544 37.29 -6.34 -7.34
CA PHE A 544 35.96 -6.98 -7.31
C PHE A 544 34.75 -6.03 -7.49
N GLY A 545 34.24 -5.94 -8.73
CA GLY A 545 33.13 -5.05 -9.07
C GLY A 545 33.39 -3.58 -8.70
N GLY A 546 34.57 -3.05 -9.04
CA GLY A 546 35.05 -1.70 -8.77
C GLY A 546 35.28 -1.32 -7.31
N VAL A 547 35.19 -2.24 -6.34
CA VAL A 547 35.31 -1.92 -4.90
C VAL A 547 36.77 -1.85 -4.47
N TYR A 548 37.22 -0.67 -4.03
CA TYR A 548 38.60 -0.48 -3.59
C TYR A 548 38.82 -0.90 -2.13
N CYS A 549 39.82 -1.76 -1.87
CA CYS A 549 40.29 -2.13 -0.53
C CYS A 549 41.66 -1.48 -0.25
N ARG A 550 41.86 -0.91 0.95
CA ARG A 550 43.13 -0.30 1.37
C ARG A 550 44.26 -1.31 1.44
N ASP A 551 43.98 -2.47 2.03
CA ASP A 551 44.92 -3.57 2.15
C ASP A 551 44.13 -4.89 2.24
N PRO A 552 44.06 -5.68 1.15
CA PRO A 552 43.35 -6.95 1.13
C PRO A 552 44.07 -8.06 1.93
N MET A 553 45.32 -7.87 2.37
CA MET A 553 46.09 -8.86 3.16
C MET A 553 46.13 -8.54 4.66
N ALA A 554 45.44 -7.48 5.09
CA ALA A 554 45.47 -7.04 6.48
C ALA A 554 44.83 -8.02 7.49
N GLY A 555 44.00 -8.96 7.03
CA GLY A 555 43.33 -9.96 7.90
C GLY A 555 42.29 -9.36 8.85
N VAL A 556 41.66 -8.23 8.49
CA VAL A 556 40.78 -7.45 9.39
C VAL A 556 39.36 -8.04 9.51
N GLN A 557 38.93 -8.84 8.54
CA GLN A 557 37.58 -9.40 8.57
C GLN A 557 37.51 -10.74 9.33
N PRO A 558 36.40 -11.03 10.04
CA PRO A 558 36.21 -12.29 10.74
C PRO A 558 36.48 -13.50 9.84
N GLY A 559 37.35 -14.42 10.28
CA GLY A 559 37.72 -15.62 9.51
C GLY A 559 38.86 -15.42 8.49
N THR A 560 39.40 -14.21 8.35
CA THR A 560 40.57 -13.92 7.50
C THR A 560 41.87 -13.88 8.30
N LYS A 561 43.00 -14.20 7.67
CA LYS A 561 44.32 -14.21 8.32
C LYS A 561 45.20 -13.10 7.75
N LYS A 562 46.00 -12.48 8.61
CA LYS A 562 46.98 -11.48 8.20
C LYS A 562 48.05 -12.13 7.32
N GLY A 563 48.36 -11.51 6.18
CA GLY A 563 49.26 -12.04 5.15
C GLY A 563 48.57 -12.94 4.12
N GLU A 564 47.31 -13.33 4.34
CA GLU A 564 46.48 -14.02 3.35
C GLU A 564 45.47 -13.05 2.74
N VAL A 565 45.11 -13.29 1.48
CA VAL A 565 44.16 -12.45 0.77
C VAL A 565 42.74 -12.64 1.33
N CYS A 566 42.11 -11.53 1.70
CA CYS A 566 40.74 -11.50 2.21
C CYS A 566 39.75 -12.09 1.20
N TRP A 567 39.04 -13.14 1.61
CA TRP A 567 38.05 -13.85 0.80
C TRP A 567 36.60 -13.56 1.24
N ALA A 568 36.40 -12.76 2.29
CA ALA A 568 35.11 -12.43 2.88
C ALA A 568 34.34 -11.36 2.07
N ILE A 569 34.10 -11.66 0.79
CA ILE A 569 33.44 -10.76 -0.18
C ILE A 569 32.04 -10.35 0.27
N SER A 570 31.35 -11.27 0.97
CA SER A 570 30.05 -11.03 1.58
C SER A 570 30.07 -9.76 2.45
N GLN A 571 31.14 -9.55 3.22
CA GLN A 571 31.29 -8.47 4.19
C GLN A 571 32.03 -7.24 3.67
N CYS A 572 32.40 -7.20 2.38
CA CYS A 572 33.12 -6.05 1.81
C CYS A 572 32.35 -4.73 1.97
N MET A 573 31.02 -4.75 1.90
CA MET A 573 30.21 -3.53 2.02
C MET A 573 30.22 -2.90 3.42
N THR A 574 30.63 -3.66 4.43
CA THR A 574 30.70 -3.23 5.84
C THR A 574 32.12 -3.22 6.38
N CYS A 575 33.13 -3.31 5.50
CA CYS A 575 34.54 -3.42 5.89
C CYS A 575 35.17 -2.05 6.17
N ASN A 576 35.82 -1.88 7.33
CA ASN A 576 36.57 -0.66 7.67
C ASN A 576 37.79 -0.41 6.77
N ASN A 577 38.34 -1.48 6.16
CA ASN A 577 39.46 -1.39 5.22
C ASN A 577 39.02 -1.07 3.77
N LYS A 578 37.72 -1.10 3.46
CA LYS A 578 37.22 -0.66 2.15
C LYS A 578 37.32 0.87 2.06
N ARG A 579 37.67 1.40 0.88
CA ARG A 579 37.49 2.85 0.60
C ARG A 579 36.17 3.11 -0.10
N ASN A 580 35.65 4.31 0.11
CA ASN A 580 34.40 4.79 -0.44
C ASN A 580 34.53 5.24 -1.91
N ILE A 581 35.25 4.48 -2.73
CA ILE A 581 35.53 4.77 -4.14
C ILE A 581 35.08 3.56 -4.97
N PHE A 582 34.40 3.83 -6.09
CA PHE A 582 34.13 2.83 -7.12
C PHE A 582 34.86 3.25 -8.40
N VAL A 583 35.74 2.38 -8.89
CA VAL A 583 36.48 2.65 -10.14
C VAL A 583 35.65 2.17 -11.32
N VAL A 584 35.20 3.11 -12.15
CA VAL A 584 34.32 2.84 -13.29
C VAL A 584 35.16 2.43 -14.50
N THR A 585 35.39 1.13 -14.67
CA THR A 585 35.91 0.53 -15.92
C THR A 585 34.87 -0.41 -16.51
N GLU A 586 34.98 -0.71 -17.80
CA GLU A 586 34.08 -1.68 -18.46
C GLU A 586 34.13 -3.05 -17.77
N GLU A 587 35.32 -3.54 -17.41
CA GLU A 587 35.51 -4.80 -16.69
C GLU A 587 34.83 -4.77 -15.30
N ASN A 588 35.02 -3.70 -14.54
CA ASN A 588 34.41 -3.56 -13.20
C ASN A 588 32.89 -3.54 -13.26
N VAL A 589 32.32 -2.93 -14.31
CA VAL A 589 30.88 -2.86 -14.51
C VAL A 589 30.32 -4.20 -14.97
N VAL A 590 31.03 -4.94 -15.83
CA VAL A 590 30.69 -6.33 -16.17
C VAL A 590 30.66 -7.19 -14.92
N HIS A 591 31.70 -7.14 -14.08
CA HIS A 591 31.75 -7.88 -12.82
C HIS A 591 30.63 -7.47 -11.86
N LEU A 592 30.32 -6.17 -11.76
CA LEU A 592 29.22 -5.67 -10.93
C LEU A 592 27.85 -6.21 -11.39
N LEU A 593 27.62 -6.25 -12.71
CA LEU A 593 26.39 -6.79 -13.31
C LEU A 593 26.29 -8.31 -13.15
N GLN A 594 27.39 -9.04 -13.37
CA GLN A 594 27.47 -10.49 -13.17
C GLN A 594 27.27 -10.84 -11.69
N TRP A 595 27.82 -10.05 -10.77
CA TRP A 595 27.60 -10.22 -9.34
C TRP A 595 26.15 -9.96 -8.94
N ASN A 596 25.52 -8.92 -9.50
CA ASN A 596 24.09 -8.65 -9.31
C ASN A 596 23.23 -9.85 -9.74
N GLU A 597 23.56 -10.45 -10.87
CA GLU A 597 22.87 -11.64 -11.37
C GLU A 597 23.08 -12.83 -10.42
N ALA A 598 24.31 -13.06 -9.95
CA ALA A 598 24.60 -14.12 -9.00
C ALA A 598 23.90 -13.94 -7.66
N LEU A 599 23.86 -12.72 -7.12
CA LEU A 599 23.10 -12.40 -5.91
C LEU A 599 21.59 -12.62 -6.12
N LYS A 600 21.05 -12.23 -7.27
CA LYS A 600 19.64 -12.48 -7.62
C LYS A 600 19.37 -13.98 -7.74
N SER A 601 20.27 -14.73 -8.35
CA SER A 601 20.17 -16.19 -8.51
C SER A 601 20.23 -16.89 -7.15
N ALA A 602 21.24 -16.58 -6.34
CA ALA A 602 21.42 -17.11 -4.99
C ALA A 602 20.26 -16.75 -4.06
N SER A 603 19.71 -15.54 -4.19
CA SER A 603 18.53 -15.13 -3.43
C SER A 603 17.27 -15.89 -3.87
N ARG A 604 17.10 -16.16 -5.17
CA ARG A 604 16.00 -17.01 -5.69
C ARG A 604 16.14 -18.46 -5.27
N ALA A 605 17.37 -18.98 -5.26
CA ALA A 605 17.69 -20.34 -4.83
C ALA A 605 17.65 -20.50 -3.29
N GLY A 606 17.57 -19.40 -2.55
CA GLY A 606 17.47 -19.38 -1.09
C GLY A 606 18.79 -19.57 -0.36
N TYR A 607 19.93 -19.48 -1.06
CA TYR A 607 21.26 -19.57 -0.45
C TYR A 607 21.66 -18.32 0.32
N ILE A 608 21.21 -17.15 -0.13
CA ILE A 608 21.41 -15.88 0.58
C ILE A 608 20.08 -15.22 0.85
N ASN A 609 19.96 -14.54 1.99
CA ASN A 609 18.79 -13.76 2.30
C ASN A 609 19.11 -12.26 2.33
N VAL A 610 19.03 -11.62 1.16
CA VAL A 610 19.18 -10.15 0.97
C VAL A 610 18.26 -9.33 1.90
N MET A 611 17.19 -9.92 2.44
CA MET A 611 16.26 -9.26 3.35
C MET A 611 16.59 -9.43 4.84
N LYS A 612 17.45 -10.39 5.21
CA LYS A 612 17.83 -10.69 6.61
C LYS A 612 19.30 -10.47 6.91
N GLU A 613 20.15 -10.63 5.91
CA GLU A 613 21.59 -10.56 6.04
C GLU A 613 22.05 -9.21 5.48
N ALA A 614 22.39 -8.30 6.41
CA ALA A 614 22.83 -6.95 6.09
C ALA A 614 23.91 -6.85 4.99
N PRO A 615 24.93 -7.74 4.93
CA PRO A 615 25.97 -7.63 3.92
C PRO A 615 25.44 -7.77 2.48
N TRP A 616 24.49 -8.66 2.24
CA TRP A 616 23.85 -8.84 0.92
C TRP A 616 22.88 -7.71 0.58
N ALA A 617 22.17 -7.18 1.57
CA ALA A 617 21.31 -6.00 1.39
C ALA A 617 22.13 -4.79 0.91
N PHE A 618 23.28 -4.54 1.54
CA PHE A 618 24.17 -3.45 1.13
C PHE A 618 24.76 -3.64 -0.26
N TRP A 619 25.08 -4.88 -0.63
CA TRP A 619 25.52 -5.19 -2.00
C TRP A 619 24.47 -4.84 -3.05
N CYS A 620 23.20 -5.20 -2.84
CA CYS A 620 22.14 -4.85 -3.79
C CYS A 620 21.94 -3.32 -3.91
N VAL A 621 21.92 -2.62 -2.77
CA VAL A 621 21.78 -1.14 -2.76
C VAL A 621 22.96 -0.45 -3.43
N PHE A 622 24.19 -0.96 -3.22
CA PHE A 622 25.38 -0.45 -3.86
C PHE A 622 25.30 -0.56 -5.38
N ILE A 623 25.01 -1.76 -5.89
CA ILE A 623 24.94 -2.05 -7.32
C ILE A 623 23.91 -1.15 -7.99
N GLU A 624 22.71 -1.04 -7.43
CA GLU A 624 21.65 -0.18 -7.98
C GLU A 624 22.08 1.29 -8.02
N SER A 625 22.73 1.77 -6.97
CA SER A 625 23.20 3.16 -6.87
C SER A 625 24.30 3.48 -7.89
N VAL A 626 25.23 2.54 -8.11
CA VAL A 626 26.31 2.69 -9.10
C VAL A 626 25.75 2.71 -10.53
N LEU A 627 24.88 1.74 -10.88
CA LEU A 627 24.29 1.66 -12.21
C LEU A 627 23.42 2.89 -12.53
N GLU A 628 22.63 3.37 -11.56
CA GLU A 628 21.81 4.57 -11.73
C GLU A 628 22.68 5.82 -11.92
N LYS A 629 23.77 5.97 -11.15
CA LYS A 629 24.71 7.08 -11.32
C LYS A 629 25.44 7.04 -12.65
N MET A 630 25.87 5.87 -13.12
CA MET A 630 26.50 5.73 -14.43
C MET A 630 25.55 6.12 -15.56
N PHE A 631 24.28 5.75 -15.44
CA PHE A 631 23.25 6.13 -16.41
C PHE A 631 22.97 7.66 -16.41
N GLN A 632 23.12 8.31 -15.25
CA GLN A 632 22.90 9.76 -15.10
C GLN A 632 24.15 10.61 -15.39
N SER A 633 25.32 9.99 -15.35
CA SER A 633 26.61 10.64 -15.65
C SER A 633 26.80 10.71 -17.18
N GLY A 634 27.61 11.65 -17.67
CA GLY A 634 27.72 11.99 -19.11
C GLY A 634 27.96 10.81 -20.05
N GLU A 635 27.85 11.05 -21.36
CA GLU A 635 27.80 10.00 -22.41
C GLU A 635 28.92 8.95 -22.33
N LYS A 636 30.11 9.30 -21.85
CA LYS A 636 31.21 8.36 -21.58
C LYS A 636 30.80 7.18 -20.69
N TYR A 637 30.10 7.43 -19.58
CA TYR A 637 29.71 6.38 -18.62
C TYR A 637 28.53 5.54 -19.10
N LYS A 638 27.62 6.15 -19.89
CA LYS A 638 26.57 5.41 -20.59
C LYS A 638 27.14 4.48 -21.65
N ALA A 639 28.16 4.93 -22.39
CA ALA A 639 28.87 4.10 -23.36
C ALA A 639 29.56 2.91 -22.69
N ILE A 640 30.23 3.12 -21.55
CA ILE A 640 30.81 2.04 -20.74
C ILE A 640 29.73 1.05 -20.29
N LEU A 641 28.59 1.53 -19.78
CA LEU A 641 27.48 0.66 -19.34
C LEU A 641 26.91 -0.16 -20.51
N HIS A 642 26.69 0.45 -21.67
CA HIS A 642 26.21 -0.24 -22.87
C HIS A 642 27.21 -1.26 -23.40
N SER A 643 28.51 -0.93 -23.41
CA SER A 643 29.57 -1.85 -23.82
C SER A 643 29.66 -3.05 -22.88
N SER A 644 29.58 -2.79 -21.56
CA SER A 644 29.56 -3.82 -20.52
C SER A 644 28.36 -4.75 -20.66
N GLN A 645 27.16 -4.22 -20.95
CA GLN A 645 25.96 -5.02 -21.18
C GLN A 645 26.07 -5.91 -22.43
N ARG A 646 26.75 -5.43 -23.49
CA ARG A 646 27.04 -6.24 -24.69
C ARG A 646 28.00 -7.38 -24.36
N LYS A 647 29.13 -7.10 -23.70
CA LYS A 647 30.09 -8.12 -23.26
C LYS A 647 29.46 -9.17 -22.35
N LEU A 648 28.48 -8.78 -21.53
CA LEU A 648 27.77 -9.71 -20.64
C LEU A 648 26.99 -10.80 -21.38
N SER A 649 26.61 -10.56 -22.64
CA SER A 649 25.96 -11.57 -23.50
C SER A 649 26.92 -12.55 -24.18
N GLU A 650 28.23 -12.24 -24.17
CA GLU A 650 29.28 -13.00 -24.85
C GLU A 650 30.10 -13.87 -23.89
N ILE A 651 29.97 -13.65 -22.57
CA ILE A 651 30.83 -14.24 -21.55
C ILE A 651 29.98 -14.92 -20.47
N ASP A 652 30.33 -16.16 -20.12
CA ASP A 652 29.70 -16.89 -19.02
C ASP A 652 29.92 -16.18 -17.68
N ASN A 653 28.86 -16.08 -16.87
CA ASN A 653 28.94 -15.46 -15.55
C ASN A 653 29.66 -16.39 -14.53
N PRO A 654 30.88 -16.06 -14.08
CA PRO A 654 31.66 -16.93 -13.20
C PRO A 654 31.08 -16.97 -11.78
N TYR A 655 30.34 -15.94 -11.36
CA TYR A 655 29.78 -15.83 -10.01
C TYR A 655 28.56 -16.73 -9.77
N LEU A 656 27.95 -17.27 -10.84
CA LEU A 656 26.90 -18.28 -10.70
C LEU A 656 27.43 -19.61 -10.15
N LYS A 657 28.74 -19.84 -10.21
CA LYS A 657 29.41 -21.05 -9.70
C LYS A 657 29.80 -20.94 -8.22
N ILE A 658 29.61 -19.77 -7.60
CA ILE A 658 29.92 -19.54 -6.19
C ILE A 658 28.94 -20.32 -5.31
N ASP A 659 29.47 -21.12 -4.37
CA ASP A 659 28.65 -21.68 -3.30
C ASP A 659 28.48 -20.64 -2.19
N PHE A 660 27.34 -19.94 -2.26
CA PHE A 660 26.95 -18.92 -1.29
C PHE A 660 26.70 -19.45 0.13
N ARG A 661 26.81 -20.76 0.38
CA ARG A 661 26.76 -21.34 1.74
C ARG A 661 28.11 -21.31 2.45
N LEU A 662 29.20 -21.07 1.73
CA LEU A 662 30.59 -21.11 2.21
C LEU A 662 31.24 -19.72 2.32
N ILE A 663 30.49 -18.64 2.02
CA ILE A 663 30.94 -17.23 1.98
C ILE A 663 29.94 -16.38 2.75
#